data_AF-A0A2A2PSW9-F1
#
_entry.id   AF-A0A2A2PSW9-F1
#
_cell.length_a   1.000
_cell.length_b   1.000
_cell.length_c   1.000
_cell.angle_alpha   90.00
_cell.angle_beta   90.00
_cell.angle_gamma   90.00
#
_symmetry.space_group_name_H-M   'P 1'
#
loop_
_entity.id
_entity.type
_entity.pdbx_description
1 polymer ?
#
loop_
_entity_poly.entity_id
_entity_poly.type
_entity_poly.pdbx_seq_one_letter_code
_entity_poly.pdbx_strand_id
1 'polypeptide(L)'
;MQLATEVVSGSRFDSEHLAGKLLLRSLSKHPEFIEFIASFDLPADHFFMVRSNGEVYAAYEEFGATGFYIQSTIITDELYEIESLRNDIELLSKTAWRSGGIISSSATVPLRNWLAFQEIDPPNDYADLANLIDCLNFKMPAPPKFANYWGISEETQDVALIIEPAQYPVIMQVVRKLMADLGRHSEPLINYLTDVVLKRKSGALLQEDPRLAWEYLMQTSEAHRLAQSCFDALLIEGKAPTVTEVTRSRLLLAAVVLDLDMGSEERVETHRSLRYESLYVHETPAQARTRLKRHFEQINRVSLFAAYLAVELVLAGQSPEFLVVTPPTLLIGSPGWVMLRKAVMLTERIAPGLSRKLSYEQLMKFAELAPLSDAQRSLHQLLNLQCVLDWANINEVMLREDSTLSEAQIATAAMNHYNTYADELEAALKSITTAPASRRNLAQQTLFDADINHHQEVFRSPHNKGGLISDTVINLYLANQLHRKNLTSTSTRRNLHDVHPTLASLAPVNQLYAAKIKGQHETFKSGISTMIRLAFSRLGLSDREALTQGALTLYLVRGNRNIPGHSADHFSPHGVVILCRHQSRNHCYELFPLQGLCRKSDRLAEAFASGHVFNEDTASFDGATNGKNGNFPRLTYLENIITEHAAYFQGATPSQSEQADINKLLPRRHWELAEHADVHEFGMLLDRFGQFAPYDKESA
;
A
#
# COMPACT_ATOMS: atom_id res chain seq x y z
N MET A 1 38.85 -18.36 -3.31
CA MET A 1 38.47 -17.12 -4.02
C MET A 1 37.21 -16.50 -3.42
N GLN A 2 37.29 -15.26 -2.97
CA GLN A 2 36.20 -14.51 -2.32
C GLN A 2 36.16 -13.08 -2.84
N LEU A 3 34.99 -12.47 -3.04
CA LEU A 3 34.95 -11.08 -3.49
C LEU A 3 35.60 -10.16 -2.43
N ALA A 4 36.50 -9.28 -2.88
CA ALA A 4 37.18 -8.31 -2.04
C ALA A 4 36.34 -7.05 -1.84
N THR A 5 36.45 -6.42 -0.68
CA THR A 5 35.97 -5.06 -0.41
C THR A 5 37.01 -4.29 0.40
N GLU A 6 37.00 -2.97 0.27
CA GLU A 6 37.95 -2.07 0.91
C GLU A 6 37.35 -1.40 2.15
N VAL A 7 38.11 -1.38 3.23
CA VAL A 7 37.74 -0.69 4.47
C VAL A 7 37.93 0.82 4.30
N VAL A 8 36.83 1.56 4.37
CA VAL A 8 36.83 3.02 4.31
C VAL A 8 37.29 3.60 5.66
N SER A 9 38.34 4.42 5.65
CA SER A 9 38.89 5.02 6.87
C SER A 9 37.87 5.92 7.59
N GLY A 10 37.80 5.82 8.92
CA GLY A 10 36.85 6.56 9.75
C GLY A 10 35.42 5.99 9.74
N SER A 11 35.18 4.87 9.05
CA SER A 11 33.92 4.13 9.14
C SER A 11 33.81 3.38 10.48
N ARG A 12 32.58 2.98 10.85
CA ARG A 12 32.33 2.12 12.02
C ARG A 12 33.07 0.78 11.91
N PHE A 13 33.19 0.23 10.70
CA PHE A 13 33.97 -0.99 10.49
C PHE A 13 35.45 -0.74 10.78
N ASP A 14 36.02 0.35 10.25
CA ASP A 14 37.42 0.73 10.51
C ASP A 14 37.68 0.90 12.01
N SER A 15 36.80 1.57 12.76
CA SER A 15 36.98 1.74 14.20
C SER A 15 37.03 0.42 14.97
N GLU A 16 36.19 -0.55 14.63
CA GLU A 16 36.17 -1.88 15.29
C GLU A 16 37.32 -2.78 14.82
N HIS A 17 37.80 -2.59 13.59
CA HIS A 17 38.86 -3.39 12.97
C HIS A 17 40.28 -2.88 13.29
N LEU A 18 40.44 -1.56 13.51
CA LEU A 18 41.73 -0.87 13.54
C LEU A 18 42.71 -1.45 14.55
N ALA A 19 42.27 -1.72 15.78
CA ALA A 19 43.15 -2.23 16.84
C ALA A 19 43.74 -3.59 16.46
N GLY A 20 42.90 -4.52 15.98
CA GLY A 20 43.35 -5.83 15.52
C GLY A 20 44.23 -5.73 14.28
N LYS A 21 43.87 -4.86 13.32
CA LYS A 21 44.68 -4.61 12.11
C LYS A 21 46.09 -4.13 12.45
N LEU A 22 46.23 -3.20 13.40
CA LEU A 22 47.54 -2.70 13.84
C LEU A 22 48.35 -3.77 14.56
N LEU A 23 47.71 -4.56 15.43
CA LEU A 23 48.36 -5.68 16.11
C LEU A 23 48.85 -6.73 15.10
N LEU A 24 48.02 -7.15 14.15
CA LEU A 24 48.40 -8.12 13.13
C LEU A 24 49.51 -7.59 12.19
N ARG A 25 49.50 -6.29 11.87
CA ARG A 25 50.61 -5.64 11.13
C ARG A 25 51.92 -5.57 11.92
N SER A 26 51.84 -5.47 13.25
CA SER A 26 53.01 -5.51 14.11
C SER A 26 53.54 -6.95 14.19
N LEU A 27 52.64 -7.92 14.36
CA LEU A 27 52.95 -9.34 14.42
C LEU A 27 53.60 -9.83 13.13
N SER A 28 53.10 -9.40 11.96
CA SER A 28 53.66 -9.77 10.66
C SER A 28 55.08 -9.24 10.41
N LYS A 29 55.57 -8.33 11.26
CA LYS A 29 56.94 -7.80 11.24
C LYS A 29 57.84 -8.44 12.30
N HIS A 30 57.31 -9.34 13.12
CA HIS A 30 58.10 -10.07 14.10
C HIS A 30 59.13 -10.97 13.37
N PRO A 31 60.40 -11.04 13.82
CA PRO A 31 61.44 -11.82 13.13
C PRO A 31 61.05 -13.27 12.85
N GLU A 32 60.47 -13.95 13.86
CA GLU A 32 60.01 -15.34 13.73
C GLU A 32 58.85 -15.49 12.74
N PHE A 33 57.98 -14.48 12.63
CA PHE A 33 56.89 -14.48 11.64
C PHE A 33 57.44 -14.31 10.22
N ILE A 34 58.45 -13.44 10.04
CA ILE A 34 59.09 -13.23 8.73
C ILE A 34 59.83 -14.49 8.28
N GLU A 35 60.57 -15.13 9.19
CA GLU A 35 61.28 -16.38 8.91
C GLU A 35 60.31 -17.51 8.54
N PHE A 36 59.20 -17.62 9.28
CA PHE A 36 58.12 -18.55 8.97
C PHE A 36 57.52 -18.31 7.58
N ILE A 37 57.21 -17.06 7.23
CA ILE A 37 56.60 -16.75 5.93
C ILE A 37 57.57 -16.99 4.77
N ALA A 38 58.88 -16.88 4.98
CA ALA A 38 59.88 -17.14 3.95
C ALA A 38 59.87 -18.58 3.42
N SER A 39 59.25 -19.54 4.14
CA SER A 39 59.05 -20.90 3.63
C SER A 39 57.87 -21.06 2.66
N PHE A 40 57.06 -20.02 2.46
CA PHE A 40 55.91 -20.02 1.57
C PHE A 40 56.20 -19.22 0.28
N ASP A 41 55.78 -19.75 -0.87
CA ASP A 41 55.82 -19.03 -2.15
C ASP A 41 54.59 -18.12 -2.27
N LEU A 42 54.71 -16.89 -1.76
CA LEU A 42 53.62 -15.91 -1.71
C LEU A 42 53.88 -14.71 -2.65
N PRO A 43 52.83 -14.13 -3.25
CA PRO A 43 52.94 -12.88 -4.02
C PRO A 43 53.51 -11.72 -3.19
N ALA A 44 54.13 -10.75 -3.86
CA ALA A 44 54.78 -9.62 -3.20
C ALA A 44 53.83 -8.70 -2.41
N ASP A 45 52.56 -8.68 -2.79
CA ASP A 45 51.48 -7.87 -2.21
C ASP A 45 50.59 -8.68 -1.25
N HIS A 46 51.06 -9.83 -0.77
CA HIS A 46 50.32 -10.62 0.20
C HIS A 46 50.06 -9.86 1.51
N PHE A 47 48.98 -10.25 2.17
CA PHE A 47 48.57 -9.79 3.49
C PHE A 47 48.07 -10.98 4.31
N PHE A 48 47.81 -10.74 5.59
CA PHE A 48 47.43 -11.79 6.53
C PHE A 48 46.02 -11.56 7.05
N MET A 49 45.30 -12.65 7.28
CA MET A 49 43.98 -12.62 7.90
C MET A 49 43.92 -13.62 9.05
N VAL A 50 43.32 -13.21 10.17
CA VAL A 50 43.04 -14.07 11.32
C VAL A 50 41.53 -14.15 11.50
N ARG A 51 40.98 -15.37 11.53
CA ARG A 51 39.54 -15.62 11.74
C ARG A 51 39.21 -15.83 13.20
N SER A 52 37.95 -15.64 13.55
CA SER A 52 37.44 -15.82 14.92
C SER A 52 37.53 -17.27 15.44
N ASN A 53 37.62 -18.25 14.55
CA ASN A 53 37.85 -19.65 14.90
C ASN A 53 39.33 -20.01 15.10
N GLY A 54 40.25 -19.05 14.99
CA GLY A 54 41.69 -19.26 15.14
C GLY A 54 42.44 -19.54 13.84
N GLU A 55 41.75 -19.70 12.71
CA GLU A 55 42.41 -19.94 11.42
C GLU A 55 43.19 -18.70 10.95
N VAL A 56 44.43 -18.90 10.52
CA VAL A 56 45.29 -17.86 9.97
C VAL A 56 45.54 -18.12 8.49
N TYR A 57 45.45 -17.06 7.68
CA TYR A 57 45.60 -17.12 6.24
C TYR A 57 46.65 -16.13 5.75
N ALA A 58 47.48 -16.58 4.81
CA ALA A 58 48.16 -15.70 3.88
C ALA A 58 47.25 -15.47 2.66
N ALA A 59 47.07 -14.23 2.25
CA ALA A 59 46.11 -13.86 1.21
C ALA A 59 46.65 -12.79 0.27
N TYR A 60 46.12 -12.74 -0.95
CA TYR A 60 46.45 -11.72 -1.94
C TYR A 60 45.23 -11.44 -2.82
N GLU A 61 45.26 -10.29 -3.50
CA GLU A 61 44.18 -9.90 -4.42
C GLU A 61 44.49 -10.35 -5.85
N GLU A 62 43.48 -10.87 -6.53
CA GLU A 62 43.53 -11.26 -7.92
C GLU A 62 42.37 -10.59 -8.66
N PHE A 63 42.67 -9.94 -9.79
CA PHE A 63 41.64 -9.31 -10.61
C PHE A 63 40.96 -10.37 -11.50
N GLY A 64 39.67 -10.61 -11.25
CA GLY A 64 38.82 -11.49 -12.04
C GLY A 64 37.95 -10.72 -13.04
N ALA A 65 37.03 -11.43 -13.72
CA ALA A 65 36.18 -10.86 -14.76
C ALA A 65 35.24 -9.73 -14.26
N THR A 66 34.89 -9.74 -12.97
CA THR A 66 33.87 -8.85 -12.38
C THR A 66 34.38 -8.02 -11.20
N GLY A 67 35.68 -8.07 -10.88
CA GLY A 67 36.26 -7.31 -9.77
C GLY A 67 37.45 -8.01 -9.11
N PHE A 68 37.84 -7.51 -7.94
CA PHE A 68 38.92 -8.07 -7.15
C PHE A 68 38.44 -9.21 -6.27
N TYR A 69 39.24 -10.28 -6.22
CA TYR A 69 38.99 -11.45 -5.40
C TYR A 69 40.18 -11.74 -4.50
N ILE A 70 39.89 -12.18 -3.29
CA ILE A 70 40.88 -12.66 -2.33
C ILE A 70 41.11 -14.16 -2.57
N GLN A 71 42.34 -14.50 -2.91
CA GLN A 71 42.88 -15.85 -2.78
C GLN A 71 43.56 -15.97 -1.43
N SER A 72 43.45 -17.14 -0.79
CA SER A 72 44.00 -17.34 0.55
C SER A 72 44.45 -18.78 0.76
N THR A 73 45.58 -18.94 1.43
CA THR A 73 46.16 -20.22 1.85
C THR A 73 46.16 -20.28 3.37
N ILE A 74 45.70 -21.40 3.94
CA ILE A 74 45.73 -21.62 5.40
C ILE A 74 47.18 -21.86 5.83
N ILE A 75 47.60 -21.17 6.90
CA ILE A 75 48.95 -21.25 7.48
C ILE A 75 48.88 -21.47 9.01
N THR A 76 47.75 -21.99 9.49
CA THR A 76 47.42 -22.04 10.93
C THR A 76 48.34 -22.97 11.71
N ASP A 77 48.44 -24.23 11.31
CA ASP A 77 49.01 -25.29 12.16
C ASP A 77 50.49 -25.01 12.47
N GLU A 78 51.25 -24.64 11.46
CA GLU A 78 52.68 -24.37 11.58
C GLU A 78 52.96 -23.04 12.31
N LEU A 79 52.07 -22.06 12.20
CA LEU A 79 52.22 -20.78 12.90
C LEU A 79 51.93 -20.91 14.41
N TYR A 80 51.02 -21.83 14.79
CA TYR A 80 50.73 -22.12 16.20
C TYR A 80 51.86 -22.88 16.92
N GLU A 81 52.79 -23.51 16.19
CA GLU A 81 53.99 -24.11 16.77
C GLU A 81 54.97 -23.06 17.33
N ILE A 82 54.87 -21.81 16.86
CA ILE A 82 55.72 -20.70 17.30
C ILE A 82 55.15 -20.10 18.60
N GLU A 83 55.74 -20.49 19.73
CA GLU A 83 55.26 -20.13 21.08
C GLU A 83 55.18 -18.61 21.31
N SER A 84 56.11 -17.85 20.71
CA SER A 84 56.17 -16.38 20.85
C SER A 84 54.99 -15.66 20.18
N LEU A 85 54.40 -16.24 19.12
CA LEU A 85 53.34 -15.63 18.31
C LEU A 85 51.94 -16.10 18.72
N ARG A 86 51.84 -17.27 19.37
CA ARG A 86 50.57 -17.94 19.69
C ARG A 86 49.61 -17.06 20.47
N ASN A 87 50.08 -16.41 21.53
CA ASN A 87 49.22 -15.60 22.41
C ASN A 87 48.57 -14.42 21.66
N ASP A 88 49.32 -13.77 20.77
CA ASP A 88 48.82 -12.64 19.98
C ASP A 88 47.82 -13.10 18.92
N ILE A 89 48.05 -14.25 18.29
CA ILE A 89 47.10 -14.85 17.33
C ILE A 89 45.79 -15.24 18.02
N GLU A 90 45.87 -15.84 19.21
CA GLU A 90 44.68 -16.16 20.01
C GLU A 90 43.93 -14.91 20.46
N LEU A 91 44.63 -13.83 20.76
CA LEU A 91 44.00 -12.55 21.09
C LEU A 91 43.28 -11.96 19.86
N LEU A 92 43.92 -12.01 18.69
CA LEU A 92 43.33 -11.58 17.43
C LEU A 92 42.09 -12.40 17.06
N SER A 93 42.12 -13.72 17.22
CA SER A 93 40.95 -14.56 16.94
C SER A 93 39.79 -14.27 17.90
N LYS A 94 40.06 -14.12 19.21
CA LYS A 94 39.04 -13.76 20.21
C LYS A 94 38.42 -12.38 20.00
N THR A 95 39.07 -11.48 19.25
CA THR A 95 38.56 -10.13 18.96
C THR A 95 37.97 -9.99 17.55
N ALA A 96 38.29 -10.91 16.64
CA ALA A 96 37.84 -10.86 15.24
C ALA A 96 36.31 -10.84 15.06
N TRP A 97 35.53 -11.35 16.02
CA TRP A 97 34.07 -11.31 15.94
C TRP A 97 33.51 -9.87 15.88
N ARG A 98 34.23 -8.89 16.45
CA ARG A 98 33.82 -7.46 16.42
C ARG A 98 33.88 -6.85 15.02
N SER A 99 34.66 -7.42 14.11
CA SER A 99 34.81 -6.97 12.72
C SER A 99 34.23 -7.96 11.71
N GLY A 100 33.17 -8.68 12.10
CA GLY A 100 32.51 -9.66 11.23
C GLY A 100 33.32 -10.96 11.05
N GLY A 101 34.12 -11.33 12.04
CA GLY A 101 34.81 -12.62 12.14
C GLY A 101 36.21 -12.68 11.52
N ILE A 102 36.75 -11.58 10.96
CA ILE A 102 38.12 -11.51 10.44
C ILE A 102 38.81 -10.20 10.83
N ILE A 103 40.07 -10.34 11.25
CA ILE A 103 41.04 -9.26 11.25
C ILE A 103 41.96 -9.43 10.04
N SER A 104 42.20 -8.34 9.31
CA SER A 104 43.07 -8.30 8.12
C SER A 104 44.20 -7.33 8.38
N SER A 105 45.42 -7.66 7.95
CA SER A 105 46.55 -6.74 7.98
C SER A 105 46.50 -5.72 6.84
N SER A 106 45.60 -5.89 5.86
CA SER A 106 45.37 -4.95 4.76
C SER A 106 44.18 -4.01 5.04
N ALA A 107 43.93 -3.06 4.13
CA ALA A 107 42.63 -2.38 4.01
C ALA A 107 41.58 -3.29 3.31
N THR A 108 42.03 -4.37 2.68
CA THR A 108 41.18 -5.33 2.00
C THR A 108 40.62 -6.36 2.97
N VAL A 109 39.31 -6.61 2.91
CA VAL A 109 38.62 -7.69 3.63
C VAL A 109 37.67 -8.43 2.69
N PRO A 110 37.32 -9.70 2.96
CA PRO A 110 36.32 -10.38 2.16
C PRO A 110 34.93 -9.77 2.33
N LEU A 111 34.12 -9.68 1.27
CA LEU A 111 32.76 -9.10 1.34
C LEU A 111 31.88 -9.78 2.40
N ARG A 112 31.99 -11.11 2.54
CA ARG A 112 31.26 -11.87 3.59
C ARG A 112 31.51 -11.32 5.00
N ASN A 113 32.67 -10.74 5.25
CA ASN A 113 33.04 -10.22 6.57
C ASN A 113 32.37 -8.88 6.82
N TRP A 114 32.27 -8.04 5.79
CA TRP A 114 31.47 -6.84 5.87
C TRP A 114 29.99 -7.17 6.06
N LEU A 115 29.44 -8.17 5.33
CA LEU A 115 28.05 -8.63 5.53
C LEU A 115 27.82 -9.12 6.97
N ALA A 116 28.71 -9.98 7.49
CA ALA A 116 28.62 -10.47 8.86
C ALA A 116 28.71 -9.34 9.90
N PHE A 117 29.54 -8.33 9.66
CA PHE A 117 29.63 -7.14 10.53
C PHE A 117 28.34 -6.31 10.52
N GLN A 118 27.64 -6.23 9.39
CA GLN A 118 26.34 -5.59 9.27
C GLN A 118 25.18 -6.50 9.72
N GLU A 119 25.48 -7.69 10.25
CA GLU A 119 24.48 -8.70 10.62
C GLU A 119 23.58 -9.09 9.43
N ILE A 120 24.12 -9.10 8.21
CA ILE A 120 23.43 -9.51 6.99
C ILE A 120 23.76 -10.98 6.69
N ASP A 121 22.71 -11.77 6.46
CA ASP A 121 22.85 -13.17 6.07
C ASP A 121 23.47 -13.26 4.66
N PRO A 122 24.43 -14.17 4.44
CA PRO A 122 24.99 -14.38 3.11
C PRO A 122 23.88 -14.92 2.18
N PRO A 123 23.79 -14.41 0.93
CA PRO A 123 22.77 -14.87 -0.01
C PRO A 123 23.01 -16.34 -0.38
N ASN A 124 21.96 -17.16 -0.31
CA ASN A 124 22.03 -18.60 -0.59
C ASN A 124 21.63 -18.93 -2.03
N ASP A 125 20.85 -18.06 -2.67
CA ASP A 125 20.40 -18.22 -4.04
C ASP A 125 20.42 -16.88 -4.83
N TYR A 126 19.99 -16.96 -6.10
CA TYR A 126 19.94 -15.78 -6.98
C TYR A 126 18.91 -14.74 -6.52
N ALA A 127 17.82 -15.15 -5.90
CA ALA A 127 16.78 -14.24 -5.42
C ALA A 127 17.28 -13.45 -4.20
N ASP A 128 17.93 -14.13 -3.25
CA ASP A 128 18.60 -13.49 -2.11
C ASP A 128 19.64 -12.47 -2.58
N LEU A 129 20.45 -12.83 -3.58
CA LEU A 129 21.48 -11.94 -4.13
C LEU A 129 20.86 -10.73 -4.82
N ALA A 130 19.82 -10.92 -5.62
CA ALA A 130 19.10 -9.83 -6.28
C ALA A 130 18.48 -8.87 -5.25
N ASN A 131 17.84 -9.42 -4.20
CA ASN A 131 17.27 -8.62 -3.12
C ASN A 131 18.34 -7.84 -2.34
N LEU A 132 19.49 -8.46 -2.03
CA LEU A 132 20.62 -7.77 -1.40
C LEU A 132 21.12 -6.60 -2.27
N ILE A 133 21.25 -6.81 -3.58
CA ILE A 133 21.64 -5.76 -4.53
C ILE A 133 20.60 -4.63 -4.53
N ASP A 134 19.31 -4.95 -4.55
CA ASP A 134 18.24 -3.95 -4.52
C ASP A 134 18.24 -3.15 -3.22
N CYS A 135 18.43 -3.81 -2.07
CA CYS A 135 18.59 -3.17 -0.76
C CYS A 135 19.77 -2.19 -0.74
N LEU A 136 20.94 -2.62 -1.23
CA LEU A 136 22.15 -1.78 -1.25
C LEU A 136 22.03 -0.60 -2.23
N ASN A 137 21.26 -0.77 -3.31
CA ASN A 137 21.01 0.28 -4.29
C ASN A 137 19.87 1.23 -3.88
N PHE A 138 19.07 0.88 -2.87
CA PHE A 138 17.96 1.71 -2.42
C PHE A 138 18.49 2.99 -1.74
N LYS A 139 18.28 4.14 -2.39
CA LYS A 139 18.75 5.43 -1.88
C LYS A 139 17.74 6.04 -0.91
N MET A 140 18.07 5.99 0.37
CA MET A 140 17.31 6.71 1.40
C MET A 140 17.67 8.21 1.38
N PRO A 141 16.68 9.13 1.42
CA PRO A 141 16.95 10.55 1.57
C PRO A 141 17.48 10.88 2.98
N ALA A 142 18.07 12.05 3.13
CA ALA A 142 18.44 12.53 4.45
C ALA A 142 17.19 12.76 5.32
N PRO A 143 17.20 12.35 6.61
CA PRO A 143 16.07 12.56 7.48
C PRO A 143 15.81 14.06 7.70
N PRO A 144 14.55 14.48 7.89
CA PRO A 144 14.25 15.89 8.13
C PRO A 144 14.83 16.35 9.47
N LYS A 145 15.36 17.58 9.52
CA LYS A 145 16.09 18.12 10.67
C LYS A 145 15.27 18.11 11.98
N PHE A 146 13.97 18.35 11.91
CA PHE A 146 13.06 18.47 13.05
C PHE A 146 11.98 17.39 13.09
N ALA A 147 12.18 16.28 12.37
CA ALA A 147 11.14 15.28 12.19
C ALA A 147 10.88 14.40 13.43
N ASN A 148 11.75 14.43 14.43
CA ASN A 148 11.56 13.67 15.65
C ASN A 148 10.71 14.45 16.66
N TYR A 149 9.42 14.60 16.32
CA TYR A 149 8.53 15.51 17.04
C TYR A 149 8.24 15.08 18.47
N TRP A 150 8.28 13.78 18.71
CA TRP A 150 7.95 13.19 20.00
C TRP A 150 9.24 12.70 20.68
N GLY A 151 10.19 12.10 19.97
CA GLY A 151 11.37 11.46 20.55
C GLY A 151 11.33 9.95 20.35
N ILE A 152 12.46 9.28 20.58
CA ILE A 152 12.55 7.82 20.64
C ILE A 152 13.14 7.49 22.00
N SER A 153 12.48 6.62 22.77
CA SER A 153 13.03 6.05 24.00
C SER A 153 14.25 5.19 23.68
N GLU A 154 15.40 5.44 24.33
CA GLU A 154 16.60 4.61 24.14
C GLU A 154 16.40 3.17 24.64
N GLU A 155 15.51 2.97 25.61
CA GLU A 155 15.22 1.66 26.21
C GLU A 155 14.24 0.83 25.37
N THR A 156 13.14 1.43 24.91
CA THR A 156 12.07 0.70 24.22
C THR A 156 12.11 0.86 22.70
N GLN A 157 12.86 1.82 22.18
CA GLN A 157 12.83 2.27 20.79
C GLN A 157 11.45 2.75 20.29
N ASP A 158 10.52 3.01 21.20
CA ASP A 158 9.20 3.54 20.87
C ASP A 158 9.18 5.07 20.88
N VAL A 159 8.17 5.63 20.22
CA VAL A 159 7.93 7.08 20.16
C VAL A 159 7.55 7.58 21.56
N ALA A 160 8.40 8.41 22.16
CA ALA A 160 8.21 8.93 23.51
C ALA A 160 8.71 10.37 23.62
N LEU A 161 8.00 11.21 24.38
CA LEU A 161 8.37 12.60 24.67
C LEU A 161 9.79 12.68 25.25
N ILE A 162 10.53 13.75 24.92
CA ILE A 162 11.84 14.06 25.53
C ILE A 162 11.75 14.29 27.06
N ILE A 163 10.54 14.43 27.59
CA ILE A 163 10.24 14.68 29.00
C ILE A 163 9.50 13.49 29.60
N GLU A 164 9.77 13.21 30.87
CA GLU A 164 9.11 12.14 31.62
C GLU A 164 7.75 12.58 32.19
N PRO A 165 6.81 11.65 32.47
CA PRO A 165 5.50 11.99 33.06
C PRO A 165 5.56 12.85 34.32
N ALA A 166 6.58 12.66 35.16
CA ALA A 166 6.79 13.45 36.38
C ALA A 166 7.09 14.95 36.09
N GLN A 167 7.58 15.26 34.90
CA GLN A 167 7.96 16.60 34.46
C GLN A 167 6.80 17.36 33.79
N TYR A 168 5.70 16.68 33.45
CA TYR A 168 4.56 17.28 32.74
C TYR A 168 3.96 18.50 33.49
N PRO A 169 3.74 18.47 34.82
CA PRO A 169 3.18 19.60 35.55
C PRO A 169 4.07 20.85 35.49
N VAL A 170 5.39 20.67 35.50
CA VAL A 170 6.38 21.77 35.44
C VAL A 170 6.30 22.48 34.10
N ILE A 171 6.28 21.72 33.00
CA ILE A 171 6.14 22.27 31.65
C ILE A 171 4.80 22.98 31.48
N MET A 172 3.70 22.37 31.94
CA MET A 172 2.39 23.00 31.87
C MET A 172 2.29 24.28 32.70
N GLN A 173 3.03 24.41 33.80
CA GLN A 173 3.10 25.65 34.56
C GLN A 173 3.79 26.77 33.75
N VAL A 174 4.87 26.45 33.02
CA VAL A 174 5.53 27.39 32.11
C VAL A 174 4.58 27.85 31.00
N VAL A 175 3.88 26.91 30.36
CA VAL A 175 2.91 27.22 29.29
C VAL A 175 1.77 28.09 29.82
N ARG A 176 1.15 27.71 30.94
CA ARG A 176 0.05 28.48 31.54
C ARG A 176 0.47 29.89 31.94
N LYS A 177 1.68 30.05 32.49
CA LYS A 177 2.25 31.37 32.84
C LYS A 177 2.43 32.23 31.58
N LEU A 178 3.02 31.68 30.52
CA LEU A 178 3.18 32.39 29.25
C LEU A 178 1.82 32.82 28.67
N MET A 179 0.85 31.92 28.62
CA MET A 179 -0.48 32.22 28.08
C MET A 179 -1.22 33.24 28.95
N ALA A 180 -0.98 33.24 30.28
CA ALA A 180 -1.50 34.24 31.19
C ALA A 180 -0.89 35.62 30.96
N ASP A 181 0.43 35.72 30.82
CA ASP A 181 1.13 36.98 30.54
C ASP A 181 0.70 37.60 29.19
N LEU A 182 0.21 36.76 28.27
CA LEU A 182 -0.35 37.17 26.97
C LEU A 182 -1.86 37.47 27.01
N GLY A 183 -2.54 37.26 28.14
CA GLY A 183 -3.99 37.45 28.28
C GLY A 183 -4.85 36.39 27.57
N ARG A 184 -4.29 35.21 27.28
CA ARG A 184 -4.92 34.13 26.47
C ARG A 184 -5.14 32.85 27.27
N HIS A 185 -5.60 32.98 28.51
CA HIS A 185 -5.71 31.87 29.47
C HIS A 185 -6.55 30.66 29.02
N SER A 186 -7.45 30.83 28.05
CA SER A 186 -8.40 29.81 27.59
C SER A 186 -8.10 29.26 26.21
N GLU A 187 -7.00 29.67 25.60
CA GLU A 187 -6.57 29.22 24.28
C GLU A 187 -5.38 28.26 24.37
N PRO A 188 -5.30 27.26 23.48
CA PRO A 188 -4.13 26.41 23.41
C PRO A 188 -2.91 27.20 22.89
N LEU A 189 -1.73 26.84 23.39
CA LEU A 189 -0.42 27.36 23.02
C LEU A 189 -0.21 27.42 21.52
N ILE A 190 -0.72 26.42 20.79
CA ILE A 190 -0.57 26.35 19.33
C ILE A 190 -1.25 27.53 18.60
N ASN A 191 -2.29 28.14 19.17
CA ASN A 191 -2.89 29.35 18.58
C ASN A 191 -1.90 30.51 18.62
N TYR A 192 -1.23 30.71 19.77
CA TYR A 192 -0.19 31.72 19.90
C TYR A 192 0.98 31.48 18.95
N LEU A 193 1.48 30.24 18.89
CA LEU A 193 2.59 29.91 17.99
C LEU A 193 2.20 30.08 16.51
N THR A 194 0.94 29.81 16.16
CA THR A 194 0.42 30.05 14.81
C THR A 194 0.42 31.54 14.47
N ASP A 195 0.00 32.40 15.40
CA ASP A 195 0.04 33.86 15.19
C ASP A 195 1.47 34.37 14.97
N VAL A 196 2.46 33.76 15.64
CA VAL A 196 3.89 34.08 15.41
C VAL A 196 4.29 33.77 13.97
N VAL A 197 3.84 32.65 13.41
CA VAL A 197 4.08 32.30 12.00
C VAL A 197 3.37 33.28 11.07
N LEU A 198 2.09 33.54 11.31
CA LEU A 198 1.23 34.40 10.47
C LEU A 198 1.69 35.87 10.41
N LYS A 199 2.41 36.36 11.44
CA LYS A 199 3.05 37.69 11.40
C LYS A 199 4.07 37.85 10.28
N ARG A 200 4.65 36.75 9.79
CA ARG A 200 5.76 36.75 8.83
C ARG A 200 5.51 35.91 7.57
N LYS A 201 4.50 35.04 7.60
CA LYS A 201 4.15 34.10 6.52
C LYS A 201 2.65 34.13 6.25
N SER A 202 2.26 33.71 5.05
CA SER A 202 0.84 33.63 4.68
C SER A 202 0.17 32.40 5.29
N GLY A 203 -1.16 32.49 5.46
CA GLY A 203 -1.98 31.33 5.83
C GLY A 203 -1.88 30.16 4.85
N ALA A 204 -1.59 30.44 3.57
CA ALA A 204 -1.39 29.40 2.54
C ALA A 204 -0.26 28.43 2.89
N LEU A 205 0.85 28.91 3.49
CA LEU A 205 1.94 28.05 3.94
C LEU A 205 1.45 27.00 4.93
N LEU A 206 0.61 27.39 5.89
CA LEU A 206 0.10 26.46 6.90
C LEU A 206 -0.86 25.43 6.30
N GLN A 207 -1.54 25.76 5.19
CA GLN A 207 -2.48 24.86 4.53
C GLN A 207 -1.76 23.87 3.59
N GLU A 208 -0.78 24.36 2.84
CA GLU A 208 -0.11 23.59 1.79
C GLU A 208 1.10 22.80 2.29
N ASP A 209 1.90 23.35 3.22
CA ASP A 209 3.07 22.69 3.80
C ASP A 209 3.18 22.95 5.32
N PRO A 210 2.31 22.30 6.12
CA PRO A 210 2.37 22.38 7.59
C PRO A 210 3.72 21.98 8.18
N ARG A 211 4.44 21.06 7.53
CA ARG A 211 5.78 20.64 7.95
C ARG A 211 6.76 21.80 7.83
N LEU A 212 6.81 22.47 6.67
CA LEU A 212 7.68 23.64 6.49
C LEU A 212 7.28 24.79 7.43
N ALA A 213 5.99 24.95 7.73
CA ALA A 213 5.52 25.90 8.74
C ALA A 213 6.07 25.57 10.14
N TRP A 214 6.13 24.30 10.54
CA TRP A 214 6.80 23.87 11.77
C TRP A 214 8.31 24.16 11.74
N GLU A 215 9.02 23.84 10.65
CA GLU A 215 10.46 24.12 10.53
C GLU A 215 10.74 25.63 10.68
N TYR A 216 9.88 26.47 10.13
CA TYR A 216 9.97 27.91 10.27
C TYR A 216 9.69 28.37 11.71
N LEU A 217 8.63 27.85 12.33
CA LEU A 217 8.26 28.16 13.71
C LEU A 217 9.41 27.85 14.68
N MET A 218 10.09 26.72 14.49
CA MET A 218 11.23 26.30 15.31
C MET A 218 12.39 27.32 15.31
N GLN A 219 12.52 28.14 14.27
CA GLN A 219 13.58 29.14 14.14
C GLN A 219 13.19 30.51 14.73
N THR A 220 11.96 30.67 15.21
CA THR A 220 11.48 31.96 15.74
C THR A 220 12.03 32.25 17.14
N SER A 221 12.19 33.54 17.45
CA SER A 221 12.62 34.00 18.77
C SER A 221 11.65 33.61 19.89
N GLU A 222 10.37 33.52 19.57
CA GLU A 222 9.28 33.16 20.47
C GLU A 222 9.34 31.67 20.83
N ALA A 223 9.46 30.80 19.82
CA ALA A 223 9.71 29.38 20.00
C ALA A 223 10.97 29.12 20.84
N HIS A 224 12.06 29.83 20.52
CA HIS A 224 13.32 29.68 21.25
C HIS A 224 13.21 30.08 22.72
N ARG A 225 12.52 31.19 23.02
CA ARG A 225 12.32 31.64 24.40
C ARG A 225 11.48 30.67 25.22
N LEU A 226 10.39 30.16 24.65
CA LEU A 226 9.54 29.17 25.34
C LEU A 226 10.32 27.89 25.64
N ALA A 227 11.00 27.33 24.66
CA ALA A 227 11.81 26.13 24.87
C ALA A 227 12.92 26.34 25.90
N GLN A 228 13.54 27.53 25.93
CA GLN A 228 14.52 27.87 26.98
C GLN A 228 13.87 27.95 28.36
N SER A 229 12.69 28.57 28.49
CA SER A 229 11.96 28.62 29.77
C SER A 229 11.54 27.23 30.26
N CYS A 230 11.14 26.35 29.34
CA CYS A 230 10.88 24.94 29.65
C CYS A 230 12.15 24.25 30.16
N PHE A 231 13.28 24.43 29.47
CA PHE A 231 14.57 23.84 29.88
C PHE A 231 15.03 24.34 31.25
N ASP A 232 14.96 25.65 31.49
CA ASP A 232 15.36 26.28 32.74
C ASP A 232 14.49 25.80 33.92
N ALA A 233 13.20 25.56 33.69
CA ALA A 233 12.28 25.05 34.71
C ALA A 233 12.53 23.57 35.06
N LEU A 234 13.09 22.78 34.15
CA LEU A 234 13.42 21.36 34.37
C LEU A 234 14.78 21.16 35.06
N LEU A 235 15.66 22.15 35.06
CA LEU A 235 16.96 22.08 35.72
C LEU A 235 16.82 22.26 37.25
N ILE A 236 17.12 21.20 38.00
CA ILE A 236 17.35 21.27 39.45
C ILE A 236 18.85 21.54 39.65
N GLU A 237 19.17 22.70 40.24
CA GLU A 237 20.50 23.29 40.54
C GLU A 237 21.79 22.55 40.11
N GLY A 238 22.53 23.13 39.16
CA GLY A 238 23.97 22.88 38.98
C GLY A 238 24.47 22.85 37.54
N LYS A 239 24.98 23.98 37.03
CA LYS A 239 25.65 24.21 35.72
C LYS A 239 24.98 23.55 34.51
N ALA A 240 24.09 24.29 33.87
CA ALA A 240 23.41 23.87 32.64
C ALA A 240 24.39 23.63 31.47
N PRO A 241 24.34 22.47 30.79
CA PRO A 241 24.87 22.34 29.45
C PRO A 241 24.13 23.28 28.49
N THR A 242 24.80 23.76 27.45
CA THR A 242 24.19 24.60 26.41
C THR A 242 23.04 23.85 25.72
N VAL A 243 21.85 24.45 25.67
CA VAL A 243 20.70 23.86 24.97
C VAL A 243 21.00 23.73 23.48
N THR A 244 21.10 22.49 23.01
CA THR A 244 21.25 22.21 21.58
C THR A 244 19.98 22.57 20.79
N GLU A 245 20.11 22.81 19.48
CA GLU A 245 18.95 23.08 18.62
C GLU A 245 17.91 21.95 18.67
N VAL A 246 18.37 20.70 18.70
CA VAL A 246 17.50 19.50 18.75
C VAL A 246 16.73 19.43 20.08
N THR A 247 17.41 19.66 21.21
CA THR A 247 16.77 19.69 22.54
C THR A 247 15.70 20.78 22.60
N ARG A 248 16.00 21.96 22.04
CA ARG A 248 15.08 23.09 22.01
C ARG A 248 13.81 22.77 21.23
N SER A 249 13.95 22.21 20.02
CA SER A 249 12.81 21.83 19.19
C SER A 249 11.94 20.78 19.87
N ARG A 250 12.54 19.73 20.44
CA ARG A 250 11.80 18.69 21.14
C ARG A 250 11.06 19.19 22.38
N LEU A 251 11.65 20.10 23.16
CA LEU A 251 10.96 20.71 24.33
C LEU A 251 9.76 21.56 23.92
N LEU A 252 9.89 22.35 22.85
CA LEU A 252 8.77 23.13 22.32
C LEU A 252 7.62 22.22 21.89
N LEU A 253 7.94 21.15 21.17
CA LEU A 253 6.94 20.21 20.66
C LEU A 253 6.27 19.45 21.80
N ALA A 254 7.03 19.01 22.80
CA ALA A 254 6.49 18.40 24.02
C ALA A 254 5.54 19.35 24.76
N ALA A 255 5.87 20.64 24.88
CA ALA A 255 5.00 21.63 25.52
C ALA A 255 3.66 21.79 24.77
N VAL A 256 3.70 21.80 23.43
CA VAL A 256 2.49 21.87 22.59
C VAL A 256 1.66 20.59 22.72
N VAL A 257 2.30 19.42 22.68
CA VAL A 257 1.64 18.12 22.85
C VAL A 257 0.94 18.04 24.21
N LEU A 258 1.61 18.45 25.29
CA LEU A 258 1.02 18.46 26.62
C LEU A 258 -0.16 19.43 26.74
N ASP A 259 -0.04 20.60 26.13
CA ASP A 259 -1.10 21.62 26.17
C ASP A 259 -2.34 21.21 25.37
N LEU A 260 -2.17 20.42 24.31
CA LEU A 260 -3.27 19.79 23.57
C LEU A 260 -3.90 18.58 24.30
N ASP A 261 -3.44 18.27 25.52
CA ASP A 261 -3.86 17.11 26.33
C ASP A 261 -3.55 15.76 25.65
N MET A 262 -2.41 15.69 24.93
CA MET A 262 -2.03 14.54 24.09
C MET A 262 -0.92 13.66 24.71
N GLY A 263 -0.42 14.01 25.90
CA GLY A 263 0.76 13.36 26.48
C GLY A 263 0.49 12.20 27.46
N SER A 264 -0.77 11.94 27.83
CA SER A 264 -1.17 10.85 28.73
C SER A 264 -1.67 9.62 27.95
N GLU A 265 -1.48 8.41 28.51
CA GLU A 265 -1.88 7.16 27.85
C GLU A 265 -3.39 7.10 27.52
N GLU A 266 -4.26 7.49 28.45
CA GLU A 266 -5.72 7.52 28.26
C GLU A 266 -6.12 8.42 27.08
N ARG A 267 -5.44 9.55 26.91
CA ARG A 267 -5.69 10.47 25.80
C ARG A 267 -5.04 10.02 24.52
N VAL A 268 -3.86 9.38 24.55
CA VAL A 268 -3.27 8.74 23.37
C VAL A 268 -4.23 7.69 22.81
N GLU A 269 -4.86 6.89 23.67
CA GLU A 269 -5.85 5.90 23.23
C GLU A 269 -7.12 6.56 22.65
N THR A 270 -7.61 7.64 23.27
CA THR A 270 -8.70 8.45 22.71
C THR A 270 -8.36 8.97 21.31
N HIS A 271 -7.13 9.42 21.09
CA HIS A 271 -6.72 9.91 19.77
C HIS A 271 -6.45 8.79 18.78
N ARG A 272 -6.06 7.59 19.26
CA ARG A 272 -6.00 6.37 18.44
C ARG A 272 -7.37 6.00 17.91
N SER A 273 -8.41 6.08 18.74
CA SER A 273 -9.79 5.82 18.33
C SER A 273 -10.23 6.79 17.23
N LEU A 274 -9.86 8.08 17.33
CA LEU A 274 -10.09 9.06 16.26
C LEU A 274 -9.43 8.71 14.92
N ARG A 275 -8.50 7.75 14.84
CA ARG A 275 -7.81 7.39 13.59
C ARG A 275 -8.17 6.00 13.08
N TYR A 276 -8.49 5.07 13.98
CA TYR A 276 -8.67 3.65 13.67
C TYR A 276 -9.96 3.05 14.28
N GLU A 277 -10.98 3.87 14.52
CA GLU A 277 -12.34 3.36 14.78
C GLU A 277 -12.94 2.72 13.52
N SER A 278 -13.78 1.71 13.74
CA SER A 278 -14.48 0.99 12.67
C SER A 278 -15.39 1.88 11.85
N LEU A 279 -15.86 3.01 12.38
CA LEU A 279 -16.70 3.94 11.63
C LEU A 279 -15.93 4.62 10.47
N TYR A 280 -14.59 4.67 10.54
CA TYR A 280 -13.73 5.34 9.54
C TYR A 280 -13.08 4.36 8.55
N VAL A 281 -13.45 3.09 8.56
CA VAL A 281 -12.94 2.03 7.68
C VAL A 281 -12.95 2.41 6.18
N HIS A 282 -13.87 3.30 5.77
CA HIS A 282 -14.05 3.74 4.37
C HIS A 282 -13.44 5.10 4.07
N GLU A 283 -12.86 5.77 5.06
CA GLU A 283 -12.18 7.03 4.83
C GLU A 283 -10.86 6.80 4.08
N THR A 284 -10.54 7.76 3.22
CA THR A 284 -9.18 7.96 2.70
C THR A 284 -8.34 8.71 3.74
N PRO A 285 -7.00 8.64 3.65
CA PRO A 285 -6.11 9.40 4.54
C PRO A 285 -6.38 10.92 4.50
N ALA A 286 -6.72 11.45 3.32
CA ALA A 286 -7.07 12.86 3.16
C ALA A 286 -8.39 13.24 3.87
N GLN A 287 -9.41 12.38 3.81
CA GLN A 287 -10.66 12.56 4.54
C GLN A 287 -10.42 12.50 6.05
N ALA A 288 -9.64 11.54 6.54
CA ALA A 288 -9.27 11.44 7.94
C ALA A 288 -8.54 12.70 8.45
N ARG A 289 -7.58 13.24 7.69
CA ARG A 289 -6.92 14.52 8.02
C ARG A 289 -7.92 15.68 8.15
N THR A 290 -8.87 15.75 7.21
CA THR A 290 -9.92 16.79 7.23
C THR A 290 -10.83 16.67 8.44
N ARG A 291 -11.20 15.43 8.81
CA ARG A 291 -12.00 15.15 10.00
C ARG A 291 -11.25 15.49 11.29
N LEU A 292 -9.98 15.08 11.41
CA LEU A 292 -9.14 15.42 12.55
C LEU A 292 -8.98 16.93 12.72
N LYS A 293 -8.79 17.68 11.62
CA LYS A 293 -8.77 19.15 11.64
C LYS A 293 -10.05 19.72 12.26
N ARG A 294 -11.22 19.24 11.81
CA ARG A 294 -12.51 19.66 12.35
C ARG A 294 -12.65 19.32 13.84
N HIS A 295 -12.12 18.16 14.26
CA HIS A 295 -12.11 17.76 15.66
C HIS A 295 -11.31 18.75 16.52
N PHE A 296 -10.09 19.10 16.12
CA PHE A 296 -9.26 20.09 16.84
C PHE A 296 -9.91 21.48 16.93
N GLU A 297 -10.60 21.90 15.87
CA GLU A 297 -11.33 23.17 15.85
C GLU A 297 -12.49 23.19 16.86
N GLN A 298 -13.24 22.09 16.96
CA GLN A 298 -14.45 22.00 17.77
C GLN A 298 -14.18 21.70 19.24
N ILE A 299 -13.24 20.79 19.52
CA ILE A 299 -13.04 20.22 20.86
C ILE A 299 -11.87 20.87 21.58
N ASN A 300 -10.75 21.13 20.88
CA ASN A 300 -9.53 21.67 21.48
C ASN A 300 -9.42 23.20 21.41
N ARG A 301 -10.46 23.90 20.91
CA ARG A 301 -10.47 25.36 20.71
C ARG A 301 -9.29 25.87 19.87
N VAL A 302 -8.79 25.02 18.98
CA VAL A 302 -7.69 25.34 18.07
C VAL A 302 -8.25 26.21 16.94
N SER A 303 -7.56 27.30 16.61
CA SER A 303 -7.96 28.18 15.51
C SER A 303 -7.81 27.52 14.13
N LEU A 304 -8.52 28.01 13.12
CA LEU A 304 -8.55 27.47 11.75
C LEU A 304 -7.16 27.17 11.16
N PHE A 305 -6.20 28.08 11.33
CA PHE A 305 -4.83 27.88 10.83
C PHE A 305 -3.99 27.01 11.76
N ALA A 306 -4.21 27.10 13.08
CA ALA A 306 -3.49 26.30 14.05
C ALA A 306 -3.85 24.81 13.97
N ALA A 307 -5.05 24.49 13.47
CA ALA A 307 -5.52 23.12 13.31
C ALA A 307 -4.65 22.34 12.29
N TYR A 308 -4.11 23.00 11.27
CA TYR A 308 -3.16 22.36 10.35
C TYR A 308 -1.86 21.94 11.04
N LEU A 309 -1.31 22.80 11.89
CA LEU A 309 -0.10 22.49 12.66
C LEU A 309 -0.35 21.39 13.71
N ALA A 310 -1.52 21.42 14.37
CA ALA A 310 -1.91 20.42 15.36
C ALA A 310 -2.05 19.03 14.73
N VAL A 311 -2.76 18.93 13.60
CA VAL A 311 -2.93 17.67 12.86
C VAL A 311 -1.59 17.14 12.37
N GLU A 312 -0.73 17.99 11.79
CA GLU A 312 0.62 17.61 11.37
C GLU A 312 1.43 17.04 12.54
N LEU A 313 1.44 17.72 13.69
CA LEU A 313 2.21 17.32 14.87
C LEU A 313 1.74 15.97 15.44
N VAL A 314 0.43 15.77 15.56
CA VAL A 314 -0.15 14.56 16.14
C VAL A 314 0.06 13.37 15.22
N LEU A 315 -0.23 13.52 13.92
CA LEU A 315 0.00 12.45 12.95
C LEU A 315 1.48 12.15 12.81
N ALA A 316 2.35 13.15 12.82
CA ALA A 316 3.78 12.94 12.63
C ALA A 316 4.42 12.08 13.74
N GLY A 317 3.85 12.10 14.94
CA GLY A 317 4.27 11.26 16.05
C GLY A 317 3.57 9.92 16.14
N GLN A 318 2.24 9.91 16.02
CA GLN A 318 1.45 8.73 16.37
C GLN A 318 1.02 7.88 15.17
N SER A 319 0.86 8.50 14.00
CA SER A 319 0.38 7.82 12.78
C SER A 319 0.90 8.51 11.51
N PRO A 320 2.22 8.48 11.28
CA PRO A 320 2.88 9.19 10.18
C PRO A 320 2.39 8.76 8.79
N GLU A 321 1.78 7.58 8.66
CA GLU A 321 1.18 7.07 7.43
C GLU A 321 0.09 7.98 6.85
N PHE A 322 -0.63 8.73 7.70
CA PHE A 322 -1.64 9.69 7.25
C PHE A 322 -1.02 10.95 6.61
N LEU A 323 0.28 11.18 6.82
CA LEU A 323 1.01 12.31 6.22
C LEU A 323 1.65 11.95 4.88
N VAL A 324 1.64 10.66 4.50
CA VAL A 324 2.07 10.24 3.17
C VAL A 324 1.04 10.72 2.13
N VAL A 325 1.53 11.19 0.99
CA VAL A 325 0.67 11.49 -0.16
C VAL A 325 0.32 10.16 -0.83
N THR A 326 -0.92 9.72 -0.62
CA THR A 326 -1.42 8.42 -1.10
C THR A 326 -2.30 8.58 -2.35
N PRO A 327 -2.52 7.49 -3.12
CA PRO A 327 -3.58 7.46 -4.11
C PRO A 327 -4.94 7.84 -3.47
N PRO A 328 -5.81 8.58 -4.19
CA PRO A 328 -7.08 9.05 -3.65
C PRO A 328 -8.11 7.92 -3.43
N THR A 329 -7.80 6.71 -3.91
CA THR A 329 -8.63 5.51 -3.76
C THR A 329 -8.17 4.60 -2.61
N LEU A 330 -7.07 4.93 -1.93
CA LEU A 330 -6.57 4.15 -0.80
C LEU A 330 -7.46 4.38 0.41
N LEU A 331 -7.99 3.31 0.99
CA LEU A 331 -8.87 3.36 2.15
C LEU A 331 -8.19 2.78 3.38
N ILE A 332 -8.49 3.34 4.55
CA ILE A 332 -7.95 2.91 5.85
C ILE A 332 -8.26 1.43 6.13
N GLY A 333 -9.44 0.94 5.71
CA GLY A 333 -9.83 -0.47 5.87
C GLY A 333 -9.19 -1.44 4.88
N SER A 334 -8.36 -0.99 3.93
CA SER A 334 -7.87 -1.85 2.83
C SER A 334 -6.55 -2.56 3.13
N PRO A 335 -6.22 -3.69 2.47
CA PRO A 335 -4.91 -4.32 2.57
C PRO A 335 -3.76 -3.41 2.14
N GLY A 336 -4.00 -2.53 1.17
CA GLY A 336 -3.01 -1.53 0.77
C GLY A 336 -2.63 -0.58 1.92
N TRP A 337 -3.55 -0.29 2.83
CA TRP A 337 -3.27 0.51 4.02
C TRP A 337 -2.37 -0.25 5.01
N VAL A 338 -2.60 -1.55 5.20
CA VAL A 338 -1.71 -2.42 6.00
C VAL A 338 -0.28 -2.37 5.48
N MET A 339 -0.10 -2.49 4.16
CA MET A 339 1.23 -2.44 3.55
C MET A 339 1.89 -1.06 3.68
N LEU A 340 1.14 0.02 3.43
CA LEU A 340 1.64 1.38 3.62
C LEU A 340 2.08 1.63 5.06
N ARG A 341 1.28 1.22 6.04
CA ARG A 341 1.60 1.36 7.46
C ARG A 341 2.88 0.64 7.81
N LYS A 342 3.01 -0.63 7.39
CA LYS A 342 4.24 -1.39 7.58
C LYS A 342 5.45 -0.69 6.95
N ALA A 343 5.31 -0.18 5.72
CA ALA A 343 6.37 0.56 5.03
C ALA A 343 6.81 1.81 5.82
N VAL A 344 5.84 2.57 6.31
CA VAL A 344 6.07 3.76 7.11
C VAL A 344 6.74 3.39 8.43
N MET A 345 6.26 2.38 9.16
CA MET A 345 6.85 1.94 10.42
C MET A 345 8.30 1.48 10.27
N LEU A 346 8.61 0.73 9.21
CA LEU A 346 9.99 0.33 8.88
C LEU A 346 10.87 1.56 8.60
N THR A 347 10.36 2.51 7.83
CA THR A 347 11.09 3.72 7.46
C THR A 347 11.33 4.65 8.66
N GLU A 348 10.35 4.80 9.54
CA GLU A 348 10.46 5.63 10.75
C GLU A 348 11.46 5.05 11.76
N ARG A 349 11.67 3.73 11.78
CA ARG A 349 12.72 3.07 12.59
C ARG A 349 14.13 3.34 12.08
N ILE A 350 14.31 3.61 10.78
CA ILE A 350 15.61 4.05 10.25
C ILE A 350 15.91 5.45 10.75
N ALA A 351 14.95 6.37 10.58
CA ALA A 351 15.02 7.70 11.14
C ALA A 351 13.62 8.33 11.23
N PRO A 352 13.28 9.01 12.34
CA PRO A 352 12.01 9.72 12.48
C PRO A 352 11.75 10.71 11.35
N GLY A 353 10.53 10.66 10.83
CA GLY A 353 9.97 11.42 9.71
C GLY A 353 10.57 11.19 8.35
N LEU A 354 11.40 10.15 8.19
CA LEU A 354 11.94 9.78 6.90
C LEU A 354 10.83 9.36 5.92
N SER A 355 9.74 8.75 6.42
CA SER A 355 8.60 8.35 5.58
C SER A 355 7.98 9.51 4.80
N ARG A 356 7.97 10.70 5.40
CA ARG A 356 7.43 11.95 4.82
C ARG A 356 8.31 12.55 3.70
N LYS A 357 9.49 11.98 3.45
CA LYS A 357 10.38 12.38 2.34
C LYS A 357 10.33 11.41 1.17
N LEU A 358 9.66 10.28 1.32
CA LEU A 358 9.48 9.27 0.29
C LEU A 358 8.10 9.42 -0.37
N SER A 359 8.03 9.11 -1.66
CA SER A 359 6.73 8.93 -2.33
C SER A 359 6.07 7.63 -1.89
N TYR A 360 4.75 7.52 -2.08
CA TYR A 360 4.03 6.27 -1.87
C TYR A 360 4.70 5.09 -2.59
N GLU A 361 5.09 5.28 -3.85
CA GLU A 361 5.72 4.25 -4.68
C GLU A 361 7.10 3.82 -4.13
N GLN A 362 7.90 4.77 -3.63
CA GLN A 362 9.18 4.47 -2.99
C GLN A 362 9.01 3.72 -1.66
N LEU A 363 8.00 4.08 -0.86
CA LEU A 363 7.67 3.38 0.38
C LEU A 363 7.24 1.94 0.12
N MET A 364 6.35 1.73 -0.85
CA MET A 364 5.90 0.38 -1.23
C MET A 364 7.07 -0.45 -1.75
N LYS A 365 7.90 0.10 -2.64
CA LYS A 365 9.10 -0.56 -3.14
C LYS A 365 10.08 -0.93 -2.01
N PHE A 366 10.26 -0.06 -1.02
CA PHE A 366 11.10 -0.36 0.14
C PHE A 366 10.52 -1.50 0.98
N ALA A 367 9.20 -1.51 1.19
CA ALA A 367 8.53 -2.54 1.98
C ALA A 367 8.45 -3.91 1.30
N GLU A 368 8.58 -3.95 -0.03
CA GLU A 368 8.70 -5.18 -0.84
C GLU A 368 10.06 -5.86 -0.68
N LEU A 369 11.10 -5.13 -0.27
CA LEU A 369 12.43 -5.69 -0.04
C LEU A 369 12.38 -6.73 1.09
N ALA A 370 12.92 -7.91 0.81
CA ALA A 370 12.97 -8.99 1.78
C ALA A 370 13.98 -8.66 2.88
N PRO A 371 13.68 -9.02 4.15
CA PRO A 371 14.59 -8.82 5.27
C PRO A 371 15.89 -9.60 5.06
N LEU A 372 17.02 -8.96 5.34
CA LEU A 372 18.37 -9.47 5.12
C LEU A 372 18.94 -10.24 6.32
N SER A 373 18.23 -10.30 7.45
CA SER A 373 18.68 -10.96 8.67
C SER A 373 17.53 -11.52 9.50
N ASP A 374 17.81 -12.42 10.44
CA ASP A 374 16.80 -12.95 11.37
C ASP A 374 16.15 -11.84 12.21
N ALA A 375 16.94 -10.90 12.71
CA ALA A 375 16.43 -9.75 13.46
C ALA A 375 15.46 -8.91 12.61
N GLN A 376 15.78 -8.68 11.34
CA GLN A 376 14.89 -7.98 10.40
C GLN A 376 13.64 -8.80 10.08
N ARG A 377 13.74 -10.13 9.93
CA ARG A 377 12.56 -11.01 9.73
C ARG A 377 11.60 -10.92 10.90
N SER A 378 12.11 -11.06 12.13
CA SER A 378 11.29 -10.95 13.35
C SER A 378 10.64 -9.57 13.45
N LEU A 379 11.38 -8.50 13.12
CA LEU A 379 10.82 -7.15 13.08
C LEU A 379 9.70 -7.02 12.04
N HIS A 380 9.91 -7.47 10.80
CA HIS A 380 8.91 -7.42 9.74
C HIS A 380 7.63 -8.20 10.12
N GLN A 381 7.78 -9.36 10.77
CA GLN A 381 6.65 -10.17 11.25
C GLN A 381 5.87 -9.44 12.35
N LEU A 382 6.56 -8.87 13.34
CA LEU A 382 5.95 -8.12 14.43
C LEU A 382 5.17 -6.91 13.90
N LEU A 383 5.78 -6.10 13.03
CA LEU A 383 5.13 -4.92 12.46
C LEU A 383 3.94 -5.29 11.57
N ASN A 384 4.06 -6.39 10.81
CA ASN A 384 2.94 -6.89 10.00
C ASN A 384 1.76 -7.31 10.89
N LEU A 385 2.02 -8.05 11.97
CA LEU A 385 0.99 -8.45 12.92
C LEU A 385 0.30 -7.24 13.54
N GLN A 386 1.05 -6.22 13.97
CA GLN A 386 0.47 -4.98 14.51
C GLN A 386 -0.45 -4.29 13.50
N CYS A 387 -0.01 -4.18 12.24
CA CYS A 387 -0.83 -3.55 11.19
C CYS A 387 -2.10 -4.36 10.89
N VAL A 388 -2.01 -5.69 10.89
CA VAL A 388 -3.13 -6.60 10.65
C VAL A 388 -4.13 -6.58 11.81
N LEU A 389 -3.67 -6.50 13.06
CA LEU A 389 -4.55 -6.38 14.23
C LEU A 389 -5.37 -5.08 14.18
N ASP A 390 -4.73 -3.96 13.85
CA ASP A 390 -5.46 -2.70 13.66
C ASP A 390 -6.45 -2.79 12.49
N TRP A 391 -6.06 -3.42 11.37
CA TRP A 391 -6.96 -3.66 10.24
C TRP A 391 -8.17 -4.52 10.63
N ALA A 392 -7.95 -5.57 11.41
CA ALA A 392 -9.02 -6.46 11.87
C ALA A 392 -9.98 -5.74 12.82
N ASN A 393 -9.47 -4.85 13.67
CA ASN A 393 -10.29 -4.00 14.54
C ASN A 393 -11.13 -3.00 13.73
N ILE A 394 -10.52 -2.31 12.76
CA ILE A 394 -11.20 -1.34 11.89
C ILE A 394 -12.27 -2.01 11.03
N ASN A 395 -12.02 -3.23 10.55
CA ASN A 395 -12.98 -3.98 9.73
C ASN A 395 -13.97 -4.81 10.56
N GLU A 396 -13.93 -4.72 11.90
CA GLU A 396 -14.80 -5.48 12.81
C GLU A 396 -14.77 -7.00 12.57
N VAL A 397 -13.66 -7.51 12.05
CA VAL A 397 -13.50 -8.93 11.72
C VAL A 397 -13.35 -9.77 12.98
N MET A 398 -12.85 -9.14 14.04
CA MET A 398 -12.88 -9.68 15.38
C MET A 398 -14.03 -9.03 16.12
N LEU A 399 -15.14 -9.75 16.29
CA LEU A 399 -16.10 -9.39 17.32
C LEU A 399 -15.33 -9.42 18.64
N ARG A 400 -15.13 -8.23 19.23
CA ARG A 400 -14.58 -8.06 20.57
C ARG A 400 -15.55 -8.66 21.57
N GLU A 401 -15.70 -9.99 21.65
CA GLU A 401 -16.60 -10.58 22.66
C GLU A 401 -16.39 -12.06 22.98
N ASP A 402 -15.43 -12.77 22.39
CA ASP A 402 -14.99 -14.04 22.99
C ASP A 402 -13.88 -13.76 24.02
N SER A 403 -14.30 -13.40 25.24
CA SER A 403 -13.45 -13.29 26.45
C SER A 403 -12.67 -14.57 26.81
N THR A 404 -12.78 -15.61 25.99
CA THR A 404 -12.16 -16.93 26.12
C THR A 404 -10.92 -17.13 25.24
N LEU A 405 -10.68 -16.25 24.25
CA LEU A 405 -9.56 -16.38 23.32
C LEU A 405 -8.27 -15.77 23.91
N SER A 406 -7.17 -16.52 23.79
CA SER A 406 -5.82 -16.01 24.09
C SER A 406 -5.33 -15.02 23.02
N GLU A 407 -4.40 -14.13 23.39
CA GLU A 407 -3.78 -13.17 22.46
C GLU A 407 -3.20 -13.84 21.20
N ALA A 408 -2.61 -15.03 21.34
CA ALA A 408 -2.07 -15.81 20.22
C ALA A 408 -3.17 -16.30 19.25
N GLN A 409 -4.33 -16.69 19.77
CA GLN A 409 -5.47 -17.09 18.95
C GLN A 409 -6.07 -15.89 18.21
N ILE A 410 -6.16 -14.73 18.89
CA ILE A 410 -6.59 -13.47 18.28
C ILE A 410 -5.66 -13.10 17.13
N ALA A 411 -4.34 -13.11 17.36
CA ALA A 411 -3.33 -12.84 16.33
C ALA A 411 -3.44 -13.78 15.12
N THR A 412 -3.61 -15.08 15.38
CA THR A 412 -3.74 -16.11 14.33
C THR A 412 -5.01 -15.90 13.50
N ALA A 413 -6.14 -15.64 14.16
CA ALA A 413 -7.40 -15.34 13.49
C ALA A 413 -7.29 -14.07 12.62
N ALA A 414 -6.66 -13.00 13.14
CA ALA A 414 -6.38 -11.77 12.41
C ALA A 414 -5.69 -12.05 11.08
N MET A 415 -4.59 -12.80 11.17
CA MET A 415 -3.72 -13.09 10.04
C MET A 415 -4.44 -13.96 9.00
N ASN A 416 -5.19 -14.96 9.45
CA ASN A 416 -5.96 -15.83 8.56
C ASN A 416 -7.04 -15.05 7.81
N HIS A 417 -7.78 -14.18 8.51
CA HIS A 417 -8.79 -13.35 7.87
C HIS A 417 -8.18 -12.34 6.89
N TYR A 418 -7.08 -11.68 7.28
CA TYR A 418 -6.38 -10.75 6.41
C TYR A 418 -5.86 -11.44 5.14
N ASN A 419 -5.20 -12.60 5.28
CA ASN A 419 -4.68 -13.35 4.14
C ASN A 419 -5.82 -13.82 3.23
N THR A 420 -6.90 -14.36 3.78
CA THR A 420 -8.08 -14.76 3.00
C THR A 420 -8.66 -13.57 2.22
N TYR A 421 -8.80 -12.43 2.89
CA TYR A 421 -9.31 -11.20 2.26
C TYR A 421 -8.38 -10.72 1.13
N ALA A 422 -7.07 -10.71 1.37
CA ALA A 422 -6.07 -10.27 0.39
C ALA A 422 -6.03 -11.22 -0.82
N ASP A 423 -6.02 -12.53 -0.59
CA ASP A 423 -6.00 -13.57 -1.62
C ASP A 423 -7.25 -13.50 -2.50
N GLU A 424 -8.42 -13.29 -1.90
CA GLU A 424 -9.67 -13.16 -2.65
C GLU A 424 -9.71 -11.89 -3.51
N LEU A 425 -9.21 -10.77 -2.99
CA LEU A 425 -9.13 -9.53 -3.74
C LEU A 425 -8.13 -9.66 -4.90
N GLU A 426 -6.97 -10.27 -4.67
CA GLU A 426 -5.99 -10.54 -5.71
C GLU A 426 -6.56 -11.48 -6.79
N ALA A 427 -7.18 -12.59 -6.38
CA ALA A 427 -7.82 -13.54 -7.30
C ALA A 427 -8.93 -12.88 -8.12
N ALA A 428 -9.73 -12.00 -7.51
CA ALA A 428 -10.78 -11.23 -8.18
C ALA A 428 -10.20 -10.26 -9.21
N LEU A 429 -9.18 -9.48 -8.84
CA LEU A 429 -8.51 -8.55 -9.76
C LEU A 429 -7.87 -9.30 -10.93
N LYS A 430 -7.19 -10.41 -10.65
CA LYS A 430 -6.60 -11.28 -11.67
C LYS A 430 -7.66 -11.84 -12.61
N SER A 431 -8.79 -12.32 -12.11
CA SER A 431 -9.84 -12.89 -12.95
C SER A 431 -10.54 -11.84 -13.82
N ILE A 432 -10.73 -10.62 -13.31
CA ILE A 432 -11.34 -9.51 -14.03
C ILE A 432 -10.41 -8.96 -15.13
N THR A 433 -9.10 -8.90 -14.86
CA THR A 433 -8.10 -8.36 -15.80
C THR A 433 -7.60 -9.40 -16.81
N THR A 434 -7.86 -10.69 -16.58
CA THR A 434 -7.50 -11.75 -17.52
C THR A 434 -8.26 -11.58 -18.83
N ALA A 435 -7.52 -11.40 -19.93
CA ALA A 435 -8.12 -11.27 -21.26
C ALA A 435 -8.97 -12.52 -21.59
N PRO A 436 -10.18 -12.35 -22.16
CA PRO A 436 -10.99 -13.48 -22.57
C PRO A 436 -10.26 -14.30 -23.63
N ALA A 437 -10.49 -15.61 -23.64
CA ALA A 437 -9.90 -16.47 -24.66
C ALA A 437 -10.21 -15.93 -26.07
N SER A 438 -9.20 -15.83 -26.93
CA SER A 438 -9.42 -15.41 -28.32
C SER A 438 -9.97 -16.58 -29.13
N ARG A 439 -11.19 -16.43 -29.64
CA ARG A 439 -11.79 -17.39 -30.59
C ARG A 439 -10.92 -17.58 -31.84
N ARG A 440 -10.25 -16.52 -32.29
CA ARG A 440 -9.35 -16.56 -33.44
C ARG A 440 -8.06 -17.33 -33.14
N ASN A 441 -7.45 -17.11 -31.97
CA ASN A 441 -6.24 -17.83 -31.57
C ASN A 441 -6.55 -19.32 -31.35
N LEU A 442 -7.72 -19.62 -30.77
CA LEU A 442 -8.20 -20.99 -30.64
C LEU A 442 -8.40 -21.63 -32.02
N ALA A 443 -9.02 -20.93 -32.97
CA ALA A 443 -9.17 -21.40 -34.35
C ALA A 443 -7.81 -21.71 -34.99
N GLN A 444 -6.81 -20.82 -34.83
CA GLN A 444 -5.46 -21.02 -35.35
C GLN A 444 -4.80 -22.25 -34.75
N GLN A 445 -4.86 -22.39 -33.43
CA GLN A 445 -4.27 -23.53 -32.73
C GLN A 445 -4.92 -24.84 -33.18
N THR A 446 -6.26 -24.91 -33.26
CA THR A 446 -6.96 -26.12 -33.70
C THR A 446 -6.67 -26.47 -35.17
N LEU A 447 -6.51 -25.48 -36.04
CA LEU A 447 -6.10 -25.71 -37.43
C LEU A 447 -4.64 -26.18 -37.50
N PHE A 448 -3.75 -25.62 -36.68
CA PHE A 448 -2.36 -26.04 -36.58
C PHE A 448 -2.22 -27.48 -36.07
N ASP A 449 -2.94 -27.84 -35.00
CA ASP A 449 -2.96 -29.20 -34.44
C ASP A 449 -3.51 -30.24 -35.45
N ALA A 450 -4.31 -29.78 -36.42
CA ALA A 450 -4.83 -30.58 -37.52
C ALA A 450 -3.92 -30.55 -38.78
N ASP A 451 -2.68 -30.08 -38.64
CA ASP A 451 -1.65 -29.96 -39.68
C ASP A 451 -2.04 -29.06 -40.87
N ILE A 452 -2.81 -28.00 -40.60
CA ILE A 452 -3.24 -27.01 -41.59
C ILE A 452 -2.40 -25.75 -41.44
N ASN A 453 -1.16 -25.83 -41.95
CA ASN A 453 -0.16 -24.77 -41.83
C ASN A 453 -0.48 -23.53 -42.69
N HIS A 454 -1.28 -23.68 -43.75
CA HIS A 454 -1.68 -22.61 -44.67
C HIS A 454 -3.06 -22.02 -44.39
N HIS A 455 -3.43 -21.82 -43.13
CA HIS A 455 -4.77 -21.34 -42.75
C HIS A 455 -5.15 -19.93 -43.28
N GLN A 456 -4.17 -19.18 -43.83
CA GLN A 456 -4.37 -17.89 -44.50
C GLN A 456 -4.59 -18.01 -46.02
N GLU A 457 -4.47 -19.20 -46.59
CA GLU A 457 -4.75 -19.44 -48.00
C GLU A 457 -6.24 -19.22 -48.31
N VAL A 458 -6.51 -18.57 -49.45
CA VAL A 458 -7.87 -18.19 -49.85
C VAL A 458 -8.49 -19.30 -50.70
N PHE A 459 -9.67 -19.74 -50.28
CA PHE A 459 -10.49 -20.75 -50.95
C PHE A 459 -11.76 -20.14 -51.51
N ARG A 460 -12.19 -20.66 -52.65
CA ARG A 460 -13.40 -20.21 -53.35
C ARG A 460 -14.42 -21.34 -53.47
N SER A 461 -15.69 -21.03 -53.25
CA SER A 461 -16.80 -21.96 -53.46
C SER A 461 -18.04 -21.22 -53.98
N PRO A 462 -18.82 -21.80 -54.92
CA PRO A 462 -20.07 -21.21 -55.40
C PRO A 462 -21.09 -20.99 -54.27
N HIS A 463 -21.79 -19.86 -54.28
CA HIS A 463 -22.85 -19.55 -53.32
C HIS A 463 -24.22 -20.01 -53.84
N ASN A 464 -25.05 -20.62 -52.98
CA ASN A 464 -26.38 -21.15 -53.35
C ASN A 464 -27.40 -20.09 -53.84
N LYS A 465 -27.09 -18.80 -53.66
CA LYS A 465 -27.93 -17.65 -54.08
C LYS A 465 -27.31 -16.86 -55.25
N GLY A 466 -26.33 -17.44 -55.95
CA GLY A 466 -25.50 -16.74 -56.93
C GLY A 466 -24.30 -16.03 -56.28
N GLY A 467 -23.19 -15.94 -57.02
CA GLY A 467 -21.92 -15.36 -56.55
C GLY A 467 -20.90 -16.39 -56.04
N LEU A 468 -19.73 -15.91 -55.63
CA LEU A 468 -18.60 -16.72 -55.16
C LEU A 468 -18.21 -16.27 -53.75
N ILE A 469 -18.13 -17.19 -52.79
CA ILE A 469 -17.46 -16.91 -51.53
C ILE A 469 -15.97 -17.07 -51.75
N SER A 470 -15.18 -16.13 -51.25
CA SER A 470 -13.72 -16.17 -51.29
C SER A 470 -13.23 -15.78 -49.90
N ASP A 471 -12.70 -16.73 -49.14
CA ASP A 471 -12.18 -16.44 -47.80
C ASP A 471 -11.07 -17.42 -47.39
N THR A 472 -10.36 -17.08 -46.33
CA THR A 472 -9.28 -17.90 -45.75
C THR A 472 -9.85 -19.09 -44.98
N VAL A 473 -9.08 -20.19 -44.88
CA VAL A 473 -9.51 -21.40 -44.11
C VAL A 473 -9.87 -21.03 -42.68
N ILE A 474 -9.12 -20.15 -42.04
CA ILE A 474 -9.44 -19.67 -40.69
C ILE A 474 -10.79 -18.95 -40.60
N ASN A 475 -11.12 -18.08 -41.54
CA ASN A 475 -12.39 -17.36 -41.53
C ASN A 475 -13.56 -18.29 -41.88
N LEU A 476 -13.35 -19.26 -42.78
CA LEU A 476 -14.31 -20.33 -43.05
C LEU A 476 -14.54 -21.20 -41.81
N TYR A 477 -13.49 -21.52 -41.05
CA TYR A 477 -13.62 -22.25 -39.79
C TYR A 477 -14.36 -21.45 -38.72
N LEU A 478 -13.99 -20.17 -38.56
CA LEU A 478 -14.70 -19.25 -37.68
C LEU A 478 -16.18 -19.16 -38.05
N ALA A 479 -16.52 -19.04 -39.33
CA ALA A 479 -17.92 -18.98 -39.79
C ALA A 479 -18.66 -20.33 -39.74
N ASN A 480 -18.01 -21.41 -39.29
CA ASN A 480 -18.52 -22.78 -39.31
C ASN A 480 -18.91 -23.27 -40.73
N GLN A 481 -18.13 -22.88 -41.74
CA GLN A 481 -18.39 -23.13 -43.17
C GLN A 481 -17.44 -24.13 -43.83
N LEU A 482 -16.59 -24.82 -43.06
CA LEU A 482 -15.67 -25.82 -43.61
C LEU A 482 -16.40 -27.00 -44.28
N HIS A 483 -17.64 -27.28 -43.90
CA HIS A 483 -18.48 -28.33 -44.52
C HIS A 483 -18.90 -28.03 -45.98
N ARG A 484 -18.60 -26.83 -46.51
CA ARG A 484 -18.94 -26.48 -47.91
C ARG A 484 -18.20 -27.38 -48.88
N LYS A 485 -18.93 -27.82 -49.92
CA LYS A 485 -18.36 -28.56 -51.06
C LYS A 485 -17.60 -27.61 -52.00
N ASN A 486 -16.64 -28.16 -52.73
CA ASN A 486 -15.89 -27.47 -53.79
C ASN A 486 -15.11 -26.22 -53.32
N LEU A 487 -14.61 -26.21 -52.08
CA LEU A 487 -13.69 -25.19 -51.60
C LEU A 487 -12.36 -25.33 -52.34
N THR A 488 -12.18 -24.58 -53.42
CA THR A 488 -11.01 -24.71 -54.31
C THR A 488 -10.00 -23.63 -54.01
N SER A 489 -8.74 -24.02 -53.81
CA SER A 489 -7.64 -23.10 -53.58
C SER A 489 -7.46 -22.15 -54.77
N THR A 490 -7.16 -20.89 -54.45
CA THR A 490 -6.83 -19.87 -55.46
C THR A 490 -5.43 -20.04 -56.06
N SER A 491 -4.49 -20.64 -55.33
CA SER A 491 -3.09 -20.85 -55.76
C SER A 491 -2.90 -22.23 -56.40
N THR A 492 -3.29 -23.30 -55.70
CA THR A 492 -3.01 -24.69 -56.11
C THR A 492 -4.11 -25.31 -56.95
N ARG A 493 -5.29 -24.67 -57.02
CA ARG A 493 -6.50 -25.15 -57.73
C ARG A 493 -7.03 -26.51 -57.25
N ARG A 494 -6.57 -27.00 -56.10
CA ARG A 494 -7.06 -28.24 -55.46
C ARG A 494 -8.22 -27.95 -54.51
N ASN A 495 -9.08 -28.93 -54.30
CA ASN A 495 -10.12 -28.86 -53.29
C ASN A 495 -9.51 -29.03 -51.88
N LEU A 496 -9.95 -28.21 -50.94
CA LEU A 496 -9.51 -28.21 -49.55
C LEU A 496 -9.68 -29.58 -48.88
N HIS A 497 -10.79 -30.28 -49.15
CA HIS A 497 -11.08 -31.59 -48.55
C HIS A 497 -10.27 -32.74 -49.15
N ASP A 498 -9.71 -32.57 -50.36
CA ASP A 498 -8.81 -33.56 -50.95
C ASP A 498 -7.42 -33.49 -50.30
N VAL A 499 -7.02 -32.29 -49.87
CA VAL A 499 -5.73 -32.03 -49.20
C VAL A 499 -5.82 -32.30 -47.70
N HIS A 500 -6.95 -31.93 -47.08
CA HIS A 500 -7.20 -32.10 -45.64
C HIS A 500 -8.53 -32.85 -45.40
N PRO A 501 -8.55 -34.19 -45.56
CA PRO A 501 -9.78 -34.98 -45.48
C PRO A 501 -10.44 -35.00 -44.10
N THR A 502 -9.66 -34.79 -43.03
CA THR A 502 -10.14 -34.73 -41.63
C THR A 502 -10.75 -33.37 -41.26
N LEU A 503 -10.68 -32.37 -42.15
CA LEU A 503 -11.07 -30.99 -41.86
C LEU A 503 -12.57 -30.85 -41.53
N ALA A 504 -13.42 -31.64 -42.19
CA ALA A 504 -14.87 -31.66 -41.93
C ALA A 504 -15.23 -32.28 -40.57
N SER A 505 -14.30 -32.99 -39.93
CA SER A 505 -14.50 -33.64 -38.63
C SER A 505 -14.06 -32.80 -37.44
N LEU A 506 -13.44 -31.64 -37.67
CA LEU A 506 -13.04 -30.73 -36.61
C LEU A 506 -14.25 -30.24 -35.83
N ALA A 507 -14.14 -30.26 -34.50
CA ALA A 507 -15.16 -29.68 -33.63
C ALA A 507 -15.39 -28.20 -34.01
N PRO A 508 -16.64 -27.72 -34.06
CA PRO A 508 -16.90 -26.31 -34.33
C PRO A 508 -16.18 -25.41 -33.33
N VAL A 509 -15.41 -24.44 -33.81
CA VAL A 509 -14.64 -23.53 -32.93
C VAL A 509 -15.53 -22.80 -31.92
N ASN A 510 -16.81 -22.58 -32.23
CA ASN A 510 -17.78 -22.01 -31.30
C ASN A 510 -18.01 -22.87 -30.06
N GLN A 511 -18.02 -24.19 -30.21
CA GLN A 511 -18.20 -25.12 -29.09
C GLN A 511 -16.94 -25.18 -28.24
N LEU A 512 -15.77 -25.24 -28.88
CA LEU A 512 -14.47 -25.20 -28.20
C LEU A 512 -14.29 -23.88 -27.44
N TYR A 513 -14.67 -22.76 -28.07
CA TYR A 513 -14.67 -21.44 -27.45
C TYR A 513 -15.63 -21.37 -26.26
N ALA A 514 -16.87 -21.86 -26.41
CA ALA A 514 -17.85 -21.89 -25.33
C ALA A 514 -17.38 -22.71 -24.13
N ALA A 515 -16.74 -23.87 -24.37
CA ALA A 515 -16.16 -24.69 -23.32
C ALA A 515 -15.00 -23.98 -22.61
N LYS A 516 -14.10 -23.34 -23.36
CA LYS A 516 -12.93 -22.63 -22.83
C LYS A 516 -13.32 -21.38 -22.04
N ILE A 517 -14.31 -20.62 -22.52
CA ILE A 517 -14.76 -19.40 -21.85
C ILE A 517 -15.63 -19.69 -20.63
N LYS A 518 -16.29 -20.87 -20.54
CA LYS A 518 -17.16 -21.20 -19.41
C LYS A 518 -16.44 -21.08 -18.07
N GLY A 519 -15.23 -21.65 -17.96
CA GLY A 519 -14.43 -21.54 -16.74
C GLY A 519 -14.02 -20.10 -16.43
N GLN A 520 -13.54 -19.37 -17.45
CA GLN A 520 -13.16 -17.96 -17.32
C GLN A 520 -14.34 -17.08 -16.89
N HIS A 521 -15.54 -17.34 -17.42
CA HIS A 521 -16.76 -16.61 -17.12
C HIS A 521 -17.20 -16.79 -15.67
N GLU A 522 -17.12 -18.01 -15.13
CA GLU A 522 -17.45 -18.24 -13.71
C GLU A 522 -16.43 -17.59 -12.77
N THR A 523 -15.13 -17.65 -13.10
CA THR A 523 -14.11 -16.92 -12.31
C THR A 523 -14.26 -15.41 -12.42
N PHE A 524 -14.67 -14.90 -13.59
CA PHE A 524 -14.94 -13.47 -13.80
C PHE A 524 -16.15 -13.03 -12.97
N LYS A 525 -17.25 -13.78 -12.99
CA LYS A 525 -18.42 -13.52 -12.14
C LYS A 525 -18.07 -13.50 -10.66
N SER A 526 -17.30 -14.49 -10.21
CA SER A 526 -16.83 -14.55 -8.83
C SER A 526 -15.99 -13.32 -8.48
N GLY A 527 -15.07 -12.91 -9.35
CA GLY A 527 -14.28 -11.69 -9.16
C GLY A 527 -15.13 -10.43 -9.09
N ILE A 528 -16.09 -10.26 -10.02
CA ILE A 528 -17.06 -9.15 -9.99
C ILE A 528 -17.86 -9.15 -8.68
N SER A 529 -18.29 -10.32 -8.21
CA SER A 529 -19.01 -10.46 -6.95
C SER A 529 -18.15 -9.98 -5.76
N THR A 530 -16.87 -10.34 -5.72
CA THR A 530 -15.90 -9.83 -4.72
C THR A 530 -15.76 -8.31 -4.80
N MET A 531 -15.62 -7.75 -6.00
CA MET A 531 -15.49 -6.30 -6.16
C MET A 531 -16.77 -5.53 -5.78
N ILE A 532 -17.96 -6.12 -5.98
CA ILE A 532 -19.22 -5.55 -5.51
C ILE A 532 -19.29 -5.58 -3.98
N ARG A 533 -18.88 -6.68 -3.34
CA ARG A 533 -18.79 -6.75 -1.87
C ARG A 533 -17.84 -5.67 -1.33
N LEU A 534 -16.67 -5.51 -1.94
CA LEU A 534 -15.75 -4.41 -1.63
C LEU A 534 -16.39 -3.03 -1.83
N ALA A 535 -17.15 -2.85 -2.90
CA ALA A 535 -17.82 -1.59 -3.20
C ALA A 535 -18.86 -1.22 -2.14
N PHE A 536 -19.65 -2.18 -1.67
CA PHE A 536 -20.65 -1.94 -0.62
C PHE A 536 -20.07 -1.90 0.77
N SER A 537 -18.99 -2.65 1.04
CA SER A 537 -18.32 -2.53 2.32
C SER A 537 -17.97 -1.06 2.51
N ARG A 538 -17.46 -0.36 1.49
CA ARG A 538 -17.12 1.08 1.46
C ARG A 538 -18.21 2.10 1.81
N LEU A 539 -19.46 1.69 2.03
CA LEU A 539 -20.55 2.60 2.38
C LEU A 539 -20.67 2.80 3.90
N GLY A 540 -21.13 3.99 4.31
CA GLY A 540 -21.40 4.25 5.72
C GLY A 540 -22.47 3.31 6.29
N LEU A 541 -22.45 3.09 7.61
CA LEU A 541 -23.33 2.12 8.29
C LEU A 541 -24.82 2.31 7.92
N SER A 542 -25.32 3.55 7.93
CA SER A 542 -26.71 3.84 7.58
C SER A 542 -27.07 3.48 6.12
N ASP A 543 -26.13 3.65 5.18
CA ASP A 543 -26.35 3.30 3.78
C ASP A 543 -26.28 1.78 3.57
N ARG A 544 -25.38 1.13 4.31
CA ARG A 544 -25.26 -0.33 4.41
C ARG A 544 -26.56 -0.96 4.95
N GLU A 545 -27.11 -0.45 6.04
CA GLU A 545 -28.41 -0.84 6.59
C GLU A 545 -29.56 -0.61 5.60
N ALA A 546 -29.57 0.53 4.91
CA ALA A 546 -30.58 0.80 3.90
C ALA A 546 -30.50 -0.22 2.75
N LEU A 547 -29.31 -0.60 2.31
CA LEU A 547 -29.13 -1.61 1.27
C LEU A 547 -29.49 -3.03 1.73
N THR A 548 -29.31 -3.37 3.01
CA THR A 548 -29.64 -4.71 3.53
C THR A 548 -31.08 -4.87 3.99
N GLN A 549 -31.78 -3.77 4.30
CA GLN A 549 -33.15 -3.82 4.84
C GLN A 549 -34.20 -3.14 3.93
N GLY A 550 -33.75 -2.33 2.96
CA GLY A 550 -34.62 -1.58 2.06
C GLY A 550 -35.04 -2.37 0.82
N ALA A 551 -36.15 -1.95 0.20
CA ALA A 551 -36.58 -2.48 -1.09
C ALA A 551 -35.67 -1.94 -2.19
N LEU A 552 -35.07 -2.81 -3.00
CA LEU A 552 -34.03 -2.44 -3.97
C LEU A 552 -34.49 -2.61 -5.41
N THR A 553 -33.97 -1.77 -6.29
CA THR A 553 -34.11 -1.93 -7.74
C THR A 553 -32.84 -1.53 -8.46
N LEU A 554 -32.38 -2.42 -9.34
CA LEU A 554 -31.22 -2.22 -10.21
C LEU A 554 -31.65 -1.66 -11.56
N TYR A 555 -30.98 -0.58 -11.97
CA TYR A 555 -31.18 0.11 -13.22
C TYR A 555 -29.91 0.09 -14.07
N LEU A 556 -30.06 -0.27 -15.34
CA LEU A 556 -29.02 -0.10 -16.35
C LEU A 556 -29.25 1.20 -17.10
N VAL A 557 -28.19 1.98 -17.28
CA VAL A 557 -28.26 3.25 -18.00
C VAL A 557 -28.22 2.99 -19.51
N ARG A 558 -29.12 3.61 -20.27
CA ARG A 558 -29.10 3.57 -21.74
C ARG A 558 -28.50 4.84 -22.32
N GLY A 559 -27.68 4.69 -23.35
CA GLY A 559 -27.19 5.81 -24.15
C GLY A 559 -28.32 6.44 -24.98
N ASN A 560 -28.28 7.76 -25.17
CA ASN A 560 -29.29 8.48 -25.95
C ASN A 560 -29.10 8.26 -27.47
N ARG A 561 -30.20 8.10 -28.21
CA ARG A 561 -30.24 7.92 -29.68
C ARG A 561 -29.60 9.07 -30.47
N ASN A 562 -29.50 10.26 -29.88
CA ASN A 562 -29.02 11.48 -30.55
C ASN A 562 -27.51 11.74 -30.38
N ILE A 563 -26.75 10.81 -29.80
CA ILE A 563 -25.28 10.91 -29.71
C ILE A 563 -24.68 10.26 -30.97
N PRO A 564 -23.93 11.00 -31.81
CA PRO A 564 -23.36 10.45 -33.04
C PRO A 564 -22.48 9.24 -32.75
N GLY A 565 -22.75 8.10 -33.40
CA GLY A 565 -21.95 6.87 -33.31
C GLY A 565 -22.50 5.75 -32.42
N HIS A 566 -23.62 5.96 -31.70
CA HIS A 566 -24.21 4.92 -30.84
C HIS A 566 -25.64 4.53 -31.24
N SER A 567 -25.91 3.22 -31.31
CA SER A 567 -27.26 2.68 -31.50
C SER A 567 -28.04 2.65 -30.19
N ALA A 568 -29.37 2.74 -30.28
CA ALA A 568 -30.33 2.83 -29.16
C ALA A 568 -30.30 1.69 -28.12
N ASP A 569 -29.51 0.64 -28.35
CA ASP A 569 -29.54 -0.61 -27.57
C ASP A 569 -28.24 -0.86 -26.78
N HIS A 570 -27.31 0.11 -26.71
CA HIS A 570 -26.15 0.01 -25.83
C HIS A 570 -26.51 0.38 -24.38
N PHE A 571 -26.47 -0.63 -23.51
CA PHE A 571 -26.51 -0.47 -22.05
C PHE A 571 -25.12 -0.13 -21.51
N SER A 572 -25.05 0.58 -20.39
CA SER A 572 -23.82 0.87 -19.65
C SER A 572 -23.16 -0.44 -19.17
N PRO A 573 -22.03 -0.88 -19.77
CA PRO A 573 -21.41 -2.15 -19.39
C PRO A 573 -20.60 -2.05 -18.10
N HIS A 574 -20.35 -0.84 -17.61
CA HIS A 574 -19.39 -0.59 -16.54
C HIS A 574 -19.99 0.02 -15.27
N GLY A 575 -21.29 0.40 -15.29
CA GLY A 575 -21.96 1.02 -14.16
C GLY A 575 -23.44 0.66 -14.07
N VAL A 576 -23.93 0.56 -12.84
CA VAL A 576 -25.31 0.24 -12.45
C VAL A 576 -25.82 1.31 -11.49
N VAL A 577 -27.08 1.67 -11.60
CA VAL A 577 -27.75 2.53 -10.62
C VAL A 577 -28.63 1.66 -9.71
N ILE A 578 -28.51 1.84 -8.40
CA ILE A 578 -29.32 1.16 -7.40
C ILE A 578 -30.25 2.20 -6.79
N LEU A 579 -31.56 1.96 -6.86
CA LEU A 579 -32.51 2.66 -6.02
C LEU A 579 -32.89 1.78 -4.85
N CYS A 580 -32.90 2.37 -3.67
CA CYS A 580 -33.25 1.72 -2.43
C CYS A 580 -34.35 2.55 -1.75
N ARG A 581 -35.40 1.90 -1.25
CA ARG A 581 -36.33 2.53 -0.31
C ARG A 581 -36.20 1.90 1.06
N HIS A 582 -35.86 2.74 2.03
CA HIS A 582 -35.77 2.35 3.44
C HIS A 582 -36.40 3.46 4.30
N GLN A 583 -37.20 3.08 5.30
CA GLN A 583 -37.88 4.02 6.22
C GLN A 583 -38.61 5.19 5.52
N SER A 584 -39.32 4.90 4.42
CA SER A 584 -40.04 5.89 3.58
C SER A 584 -39.16 6.94 2.89
N ARG A 585 -37.84 6.75 2.85
CA ARG A 585 -36.89 7.57 2.08
C ARG A 585 -36.35 6.79 0.89
N ASN A 586 -36.18 7.48 -0.24
CA ASN A 586 -35.51 6.92 -1.41
C ASN A 586 -34.03 7.30 -1.35
N HIS A 587 -33.18 6.30 -1.44
CA HIS A 587 -31.73 6.43 -1.59
C HIS A 587 -31.35 5.97 -2.99
N CYS A 588 -30.34 6.60 -3.57
CA CYS A 588 -29.79 6.20 -4.85
C CYS A 588 -28.29 6.01 -4.73
N TYR A 589 -27.79 4.94 -5.34
CA TYR A 589 -26.38 4.59 -5.35
C TYR A 589 -25.90 4.32 -6.77
N GLU A 590 -24.67 4.72 -7.07
CA GLU A 590 -23.98 4.38 -8.30
C GLU A 590 -22.95 3.30 -7.98
N LEU A 591 -23.08 2.14 -8.63
CA LEU A 591 -22.19 1.00 -8.47
C LEU A 591 -21.35 0.81 -9.75
N PHE A 592 -20.03 0.80 -9.59
CA PHE A 592 -19.05 0.56 -10.64
C PHE A 592 -18.21 -0.69 -10.29
N PRO A 593 -18.69 -1.90 -10.64
CA PRO A 593 -18.10 -3.16 -10.15
C PRO A 593 -16.63 -3.34 -10.51
N LEU A 594 -16.22 -2.97 -11.73
CA LEU A 594 -14.83 -3.13 -12.19
C LEU A 594 -13.83 -2.26 -11.40
N GLN A 595 -14.33 -1.26 -10.69
CA GLN A 595 -13.53 -0.34 -9.88
C GLN A 595 -13.72 -0.57 -8.38
N GLY A 596 -14.60 -1.49 -7.98
CA GLY A 596 -14.93 -1.75 -6.58
C GLY A 596 -15.47 -0.51 -5.88
N LEU A 597 -16.24 0.32 -6.57
CA LEU A 597 -16.76 1.59 -6.06
C LEU A 597 -18.29 1.57 -6.02
N CYS A 598 -18.86 1.90 -4.87
CA CYS A 598 -20.26 2.26 -4.72
C CYS A 598 -20.32 3.61 -4.01
N ARG A 599 -21.11 4.55 -4.53
CA ARG A 599 -21.31 5.85 -3.89
C ARG A 599 -22.78 6.21 -3.82
N LYS A 600 -23.18 6.85 -2.74
CA LYS A 600 -24.50 7.48 -2.62
C LYS A 600 -24.58 8.70 -3.52
N SER A 601 -25.72 8.89 -4.17
CA SER A 601 -26.01 10.03 -5.02
C SER A 601 -27.38 10.60 -4.67
N ASP A 602 -27.40 11.56 -3.76
CA ASP A 602 -28.63 12.26 -3.36
C ASP A 602 -29.27 12.99 -4.55
N ARG A 603 -28.43 13.54 -5.43
CA ARG A 603 -28.86 14.14 -6.69
C ARG A 603 -29.60 13.15 -7.59
N LEU A 604 -29.07 11.94 -7.78
CA LEU A 604 -29.79 10.94 -8.56
C LEU A 604 -31.11 10.58 -7.87
N ALA A 605 -31.12 10.46 -6.54
CA ALA A 605 -32.36 10.21 -5.79
C ALA A 605 -33.41 11.32 -6.04
N GLU A 606 -33.01 12.59 -6.00
CA GLU A 606 -33.86 13.75 -6.32
C GLU A 606 -34.33 13.73 -7.77
N ALA A 607 -33.40 13.54 -8.72
CA ALA A 607 -33.70 13.49 -10.14
C ALA A 607 -34.67 12.35 -10.46
N PHE A 608 -34.49 11.19 -9.84
CA PHE A 608 -35.43 10.08 -9.93
C PHE A 608 -36.79 10.45 -9.38
N ALA A 609 -36.88 11.10 -8.22
CA ALA A 609 -38.15 11.52 -7.64
C ALA A 609 -38.93 12.48 -8.55
N SER A 610 -38.23 13.38 -9.26
CA SER A 610 -38.80 14.29 -10.26
C SER A 610 -38.81 13.76 -11.70
N GLY A 611 -38.42 12.50 -11.91
CA GLY A 611 -38.23 11.92 -13.25
C GLY A 611 -39.54 11.62 -13.98
N HIS A 612 -39.46 11.59 -15.31
CA HIS A 612 -40.59 11.27 -16.17
C HIS A 612 -40.72 9.76 -16.39
N VAL A 613 -41.89 9.20 -16.12
CA VAL A 613 -42.16 7.77 -16.27
C VAL A 613 -42.53 7.47 -17.71
N PHE A 614 -41.95 6.41 -18.29
CA PHE A 614 -42.41 5.92 -19.57
C PHE A 614 -43.77 5.22 -19.41
N ASN A 615 -44.76 5.72 -20.13
CA ASN A 615 -46.07 5.11 -20.24
C ASN A 615 -46.10 4.20 -21.48
N GLU A 616 -46.31 2.91 -21.26
CA GLU A 616 -46.33 1.90 -22.33
C GLU A 616 -47.56 2.03 -23.22
N ASP A 617 -48.69 2.49 -22.68
CA ASP A 617 -49.96 2.62 -23.40
C ASP A 617 -49.92 3.81 -24.38
N THR A 618 -49.29 4.91 -23.98
CA THR A 618 -49.15 6.12 -24.81
C THR A 618 -47.82 6.19 -25.57
N ALA A 619 -46.90 5.25 -25.30
CA ALA A 619 -45.53 5.24 -25.81
C ALA A 619 -44.78 6.58 -25.60
N SER A 620 -45.07 7.27 -24.50
CA SER A 620 -44.55 8.60 -24.20
C SER A 620 -44.12 8.73 -22.74
N PHE A 621 -43.40 9.80 -22.42
CA PHE A 621 -42.98 10.10 -21.05
C PHE A 621 -44.01 11.00 -20.38
N ASP A 622 -44.68 10.47 -19.36
CA ASP A 622 -45.67 11.22 -18.58
C ASP A 622 -44.98 12.16 -17.57
N GLY A 623 -45.75 13.07 -16.97
CA GLY A 623 -45.23 14.04 -15.99
C GLY A 623 -44.53 13.40 -14.78
N ALA A 624 -43.78 14.22 -14.03
CA ALA A 624 -42.98 13.81 -12.87
C ALA A 624 -43.85 13.11 -11.78
N THR A 625 -43.80 11.78 -11.74
CA THR A 625 -44.70 10.94 -10.91
C THR A 625 -43.97 9.94 -10.02
N ASN A 626 -42.65 9.76 -10.19
CA ASN A 626 -41.85 8.78 -9.46
C ASN A 626 -41.88 8.96 -7.93
N GLY A 627 -41.77 10.20 -7.44
CA GLY A 627 -41.77 10.49 -6.00
C GLY A 627 -43.12 10.31 -5.31
N LYS A 628 -44.23 10.16 -6.06
CA LYS A 628 -45.59 10.16 -5.49
C LYS A 628 -46.17 8.77 -5.21
N ASN A 629 -45.74 7.74 -5.94
CA ASN A 629 -46.43 6.46 -5.95
C ASN A 629 -45.65 5.31 -5.30
N GLY A 630 -44.41 5.55 -4.86
CA GLY A 630 -43.55 4.51 -4.33
C GLY A 630 -43.11 3.43 -5.35
N ASN A 631 -43.60 3.43 -6.58
CA ASN A 631 -43.22 2.40 -7.54
C ASN A 631 -41.88 2.72 -8.21
N PHE A 632 -41.04 1.69 -8.41
CA PHE A 632 -39.83 1.77 -9.22
C PHE A 632 -40.19 1.55 -10.69
N PRO A 633 -40.35 2.60 -11.52
CA PRO A 633 -40.85 2.46 -12.89
C PRO A 633 -39.89 1.63 -13.77
N ARG A 634 -40.46 0.98 -14.80
CA ARG A 634 -39.69 0.17 -15.77
C ARG A 634 -38.65 1.00 -16.53
N LEU A 635 -38.99 2.23 -16.87
CA LEU A 635 -38.13 3.15 -17.60
C LEU A 635 -38.40 4.57 -17.11
N THR A 636 -37.34 5.29 -16.79
CA THR A 636 -37.42 6.69 -16.37
C THR A 636 -36.54 7.53 -17.27
N TYR A 637 -37.04 8.70 -17.63
CA TYR A 637 -36.26 9.72 -18.30
C TYR A 637 -35.90 10.82 -17.31
N LEU A 638 -34.60 11.06 -17.19
CA LEU A 638 -34.03 12.01 -16.26
C LEU A 638 -33.29 13.11 -17.02
N GLU A 639 -33.59 14.36 -16.68
CA GLU A 639 -32.97 15.54 -17.28
C GLU A 639 -32.04 16.26 -16.30
N ASN A 640 -31.11 17.04 -16.86
CA ASN A 640 -30.18 17.89 -16.11
C ASN A 640 -29.38 17.13 -15.05
N ILE A 641 -28.86 15.95 -15.37
CA ILE A 641 -27.97 15.20 -14.48
C ILE A 641 -26.52 15.46 -14.89
N ILE A 642 -25.65 15.72 -13.91
CA ILE A 642 -24.21 15.65 -14.08
C ILE A 642 -23.87 14.16 -14.03
N THR A 643 -23.52 13.59 -15.18
CA THR A 643 -23.31 12.16 -15.29
C THR A 643 -21.93 11.85 -15.80
N GLU A 644 -21.39 10.76 -15.28
CA GLU A 644 -20.07 10.30 -15.64
C GLU A 644 -20.18 9.35 -16.83
N HIS A 645 -20.55 9.89 -18.00
CA HIS A 645 -20.77 9.09 -19.21
C HIS A 645 -19.58 8.17 -19.50
N ALA A 646 -18.35 8.68 -19.36
CA ALA A 646 -17.13 7.89 -19.50
C ALA A 646 -17.05 6.75 -18.47
N ALA A 647 -17.49 6.95 -17.22
CA ALA A 647 -17.51 5.88 -16.22
C ALA A 647 -18.53 4.79 -16.56
N TYR A 648 -19.76 5.17 -16.93
CA TYR A 648 -20.82 4.21 -17.27
C TYR A 648 -20.57 3.42 -18.56
N PHE A 649 -20.01 4.07 -19.59
CA PHE A 649 -19.91 3.49 -20.94
C PHE A 649 -18.50 3.11 -21.37
N GLN A 650 -17.46 3.66 -20.75
CA GLN A 650 -16.06 3.41 -21.13
C GLN A 650 -15.24 2.84 -19.96
N GLY A 651 -15.81 2.71 -18.76
CA GLY A 651 -15.13 2.19 -17.57
C GLY A 651 -14.10 3.16 -16.97
N ALA A 652 -14.15 4.44 -17.32
CA ALA A 652 -13.29 5.46 -16.74
C ALA A 652 -13.54 5.62 -15.23
N THR A 653 -12.51 5.93 -14.45
CA THR A 653 -12.67 6.20 -13.01
C THR A 653 -13.55 7.43 -12.81
N PRO A 654 -14.61 7.35 -12.01
CA PRO A 654 -15.49 8.46 -11.81
C PRO A 654 -14.79 9.56 -11.00
N SER A 655 -15.02 10.80 -11.39
CA SER A 655 -14.46 12.00 -10.79
C SER A 655 -14.93 12.19 -9.34
N GLN A 656 -14.04 12.73 -8.50
CA GLN A 656 -14.38 13.13 -7.12
C GLN A 656 -15.03 14.52 -7.04
N SER A 657 -14.82 15.36 -8.06
CA SER A 657 -15.36 16.71 -8.17
C SER A 657 -16.20 16.83 -9.44
N GLU A 658 -17.42 17.35 -9.29
CA GLU A 658 -18.43 17.51 -10.33
C GLU A 658 -17.88 18.26 -11.56
N GLN A 659 -17.46 17.53 -12.59
CA GLN A 659 -17.31 18.11 -13.93
C GLN A 659 -18.65 18.04 -14.65
N ALA A 660 -19.12 19.21 -15.08
CA ALA A 660 -20.47 19.41 -15.62
C ALA A 660 -20.61 18.89 -17.06
N ASP A 661 -20.78 17.60 -17.23
CA ASP A 661 -21.49 17.09 -18.40
C ASP A 661 -22.98 17.00 -18.06
N ILE A 662 -23.73 18.04 -18.42
CA ILE A 662 -25.21 18.04 -18.31
C ILE A 662 -25.74 17.08 -19.37
N ASN A 663 -26.14 15.90 -18.92
CA ASN A 663 -26.57 14.81 -19.79
C ASN A 663 -27.99 14.36 -19.47
N LYS A 664 -28.59 13.67 -20.44
CA LYS A 664 -29.86 12.96 -20.32
C LYS A 664 -29.56 11.50 -19.96
N LEU A 665 -30.15 11.00 -18.88
CA LEU A 665 -30.09 9.57 -18.56
C LEU A 665 -31.43 8.91 -18.82
N LEU A 666 -31.33 7.67 -19.30
CA LEU A 666 -32.48 6.80 -19.45
C LEU A 666 -32.26 5.49 -18.68
N PRO A 667 -32.41 5.50 -17.35
CA PRO A 667 -32.32 4.29 -16.54
C PRO A 667 -33.48 3.35 -16.85
N ARG A 668 -33.15 2.10 -17.18
CA ARG A 668 -34.10 1.02 -17.39
C ARG A 668 -33.98 0.02 -16.26
N ARG A 669 -35.10 -0.26 -15.60
CA ARG A 669 -35.20 -1.28 -14.56
C ARG A 669 -34.80 -2.62 -15.13
N HIS A 670 -33.81 -3.24 -14.51
CA HIS A 670 -33.29 -4.55 -14.88
C HIS A 670 -33.74 -5.63 -13.90
N TRP A 671 -33.74 -5.32 -12.60
CA TRP A 671 -34.14 -6.24 -11.54
C TRP A 671 -34.74 -5.46 -10.36
N GLU A 672 -35.76 -6.00 -9.71
CA GLU A 672 -36.37 -5.51 -8.48
C GLU A 672 -36.31 -6.60 -7.39
N LEU A 673 -35.85 -6.26 -6.18
CA LEU A 673 -35.95 -7.09 -4.98
C LEU A 673 -37.05 -6.49 -4.09
N ALA A 674 -38.23 -7.12 -4.12
CA ALA A 674 -39.45 -6.60 -3.49
C ALA A 674 -39.82 -7.31 -2.18
N GLU A 675 -39.32 -8.53 -1.93
CA GLU A 675 -39.68 -9.34 -0.77
C GLU A 675 -38.59 -9.30 0.33
N HIS A 676 -39.01 -9.29 1.60
CA HIS A 676 -38.09 -9.29 2.74
C HIS A 676 -37.14 -10.51 2.72
N ALA A 677 -37.56 -11.65 2.18
CA ALA A 677 -36.71 -12.84 2.06
C ALA A 677 -35.57 -12.63 1.05
N ASP A 678 -35.86 -12.05 -0.12
CA ASP A 678 -34.87 -11.75 -1.16
C ASP A 678 -33.87 -10.69 -0.71
N VAL A 679 -34.36 -9.67 0.00
CA VAL A 679 -33.52 -8.61 0.59
C VAL A 679 -32.63 -9.17 1.71
N HIS A 680 -33.16 -10.09 2.52
CA HIS A 680 -32.39 -10.78 3.56
C HIS A 680 -31.35 -11.73 2.97
N GLU A 681 -31.68 -12.49 1.92
CA GLU A 681 -30.72 -13.36 1.23
C GLU A 681 -29.62 -12.56 0.54
N PHE A 682 -29.96 -11.43 -0.07
CA PHE A 682 -29.00 -10.46 -0.60
C PHE A 682 -28.10 -9.90 0.51
N GLY A 683 -28.66 -9.50 1.66
CA GLY A 683 -27.92 -9.05 2.85
C GLY A 683 -26.96 -10.11 3.40
N MET A 684 -27.41 -11.36 3.56
CA MET A 684 -26.55 -12.49 3.98
C MET A 684 -25.42 -12.78 2.99
N LEU A 685 -25.64 -12.53 1.69
CA LEU A 685 -24.63 -12.63 0.64
C LEU A 685 -23.56 -11.52 0.75
N LEU A 686 -23.93 -10.37 1.32
CA LEU A 686 -23.04 -9.26 1.62
C LEU A 686 -22.25 -9.49 2.94
N ASP A 687 -22.85 -10.17 3.92
CA ASP A 687 -22.25 -10.42 5.25
C ASP A 687 -21.07 -11.41 5.29
N ARG A 688 -20.90 -12.26 4.28
CA ARG A 688 -19.84 -13.30 4.31
C ARG A 688 -18.39 -12.76 4.26
N PHE A 689 -18.18 -11.46 4.07
CA PHE A 689 -16.84 -10.82 4.07
C PHE A 689 -16.69 -9.61 4.99
N GLY A 690 -17.72 -9.26 5.77
CA GLY A 690 -17.66 -8.14 6.70
C GLY A 690 -19.03 -7.99 7.33
N GLN A 691 -19.08 -8.02 8.65
CA GLN A 691 -20.31 -7.91 9.42
C GLN A 691 -21.03 -6.60 9.06
N PHE A 692 -22.15 -6.69 8.34
CA PHE A 692 -23.17 -5.66 8.45
C PHE A 692 -23.88 -5.95 9.78
N ALA A 693 -24.01 -4.92 10.61
CA ALA A 693 -24.63 -4.84 11.94
C ALA A 693 -25.31 -6.10 12.52
N PRO A 694 -25.08 -6.44 13.80
CA PRO A 694 -25.81 -7.52 14.46
C PRO A 694 -27.33 -7.31 14.33
N TYR A 695 -27.99 -8.37 13.91
CA TYR A 695 -29.44 -8.46 13.81
C TYR A 695 -30.03 -8.56 15.22
N ASP A 696 -30.46 -7.42 15.78
CA ASP A 696 -31.43 -7.42 16.87
C ASP A 696 -32.85 -7.39 16.26
N LYS A 697 -33.52 -8.55 16.29
CA LYS A 697 -35.00 -8.64 16.42
C LYS A 697 -35.30 -9.03 17.86
N GLU A 698 -36.36 -8.60 18.54
CA GLU A 698 -37.70 -8.19 18.11
C GLU A 698 -38.20 -7.03 18.98
N SER A 699 -39.04 -6.15 18.42
CA SER A 699 -40.16 -5.60 19.20
C SER A 699 -41.28 -5.09 18.29
N ALA A 700 -42.42 -5.79 18.39
CA ALA A 700 -43.82 -5.43 18.11
C ALA A 700 -44.19 -4.70 16.80
#